data_AF-A0A933QQ91-F1
#
_entry.id   AF-A0A933QQ91-F1
#
_cell.length_a   1.000
_cell.length_b   1.000
_cell.length_c   1.000
_cell.angle_alpha   90.00
_cell.angle_beta   90.00
_cell.angle_gamma   90.00
#
_symmetry.space_group_name_H-M   'P 1'
#
loop_
_entity.id
_entity.type
_entity.pdbx_description
1 polymer ?
#
loop_
_entity_poly.entity_id
_entity_poly.type
_entity_poly.pdbx_seq_one_letter_code
_entity_poly.pdbx_strand_id
1 'polypeptide(L)'
;MPEYPMQVADFTRDPGSLTLTGIRARSETILRQEIQRANLKGDWVVADTSLGAWRGHQVSREFAAQLALAIPHPQATLALKNNSEQPLELSYADIIGEFIDAEGRGDQTTLIALGHAARIRNRVLNDASKLFVVLLPRYGIPLEKEDILFIRFFSQALRGTPSTLVLVATDETDPQLPIDWQIDWHGSLSTPTANEDGVVSLVPGIIDPELMNTLGANGLSKSEKLAPLANGHWLVPPERRRNPKQIPRLEFDQLGTLAHSCGWLDAYAQFHGNNMYVDPWFLYTEAQQRFAEGGIGITVRLVERAITCAQSGLDVGILQCYAQGLRVATLRFAQAASIGDPQPTLPTDIRGFLWLSKGWGLVILNDLPRAAECFRQAQAAMEPASHDPREYLYLLNISALCQFKSGKIDQALAMESEIKERIARLPDPDWRLAYVNSINLGRLERRRGQLEQAEQHFRDAFDTTLGVRSTNDAIYSNVVMAKLYASSGKDAEAFTCWMRAGLHWAASNAPEALGERTTNFILGEKRPGCTLPEAIAASFTDSILGAADAAGIPVTPIPESLTHGEISSPVFISTEAFRQLAPQARIDCGLLARGISTFATRNENAPQILGENSNRLRAVLYALLNVLAPPDWFAGTRTIVIDDSHGREIPSTPEELLAACIRLDVRRVAIAGKVIELQGEVRTDIECRLRVQTGCAVDSLVVEGEQVIVFFKRYLDPIILSPEESRLLAMIEASPTLTQLIECYREMNSDKPVMQMLRGLEQKRVINID
;
A
#
# COMPACT_ATOMS: atom_id res chain seq x y z
N MET A 1 -3.63 -11.49 -1.05
CA MET A 1 -3.24 -10.81 0.22
C MET A 1 -4.52 -10.27 0.82
N PRO A 2 -4.97 -10.81 1.97
CA PRO A 2 -6.19 -10.34 2.59
C PRO A 2 -6.07 -8.84 2.87
N GLU A 3 -7.12 -8.08 2.57
CA GLU A 3 -7.20 -6.67 2.94
C GLU A 3 -6.92 -6.55 4.43
N TYR A 4 -5.75 -6.04 4.75
CA TYR A 4 -5.42 -5.64 6.10
C TYR A 4 -6.41 -4.53 6.44
N PRO A 5 -7.35 -4.70 7.39
CA PRO A 5 -8.29 -3.63 7.71
C PRO A 5 -7.46 -2.49 8.27
N MET A 6 -7.17 -1.52 7.40
CA MET A 6 -6.39 -0.35 7.77
C MET A 6 -7.26 0.45 8.71
N GLN A 7 -6.79 0.55 9.95
CA GLN A 7 -7.39 1.46 10.88
C GLN A 7 -7.16 2.88 10.35
N VAL A 8 -8.23 3.66 10.25
CA VAL A 8 -8.13 5.06 9.81
C VAL A 8 -7.25 5.81 10.81
N ALA A 9 -6.25 6.51 10.28
CA ALA A 9 -5.37 7.33 11.11
C ALA A 9 -6.13 8.55 11.64
N ASP A 10 -6.42 8.53 12.94
CA ASP A 10 -7.06 9.63 13.66
C ASP A 10 -6.01 10.63 14.22
N PHE A 11 -5.03 10.97 13.39
CA PHE A 11 -4.07 12.01 13.72
C PHE A 11 -3.60 12.71 12.46
N THR A 12 -3.36 14.00 12.62
CA THR A 12 -2.94 14.87 11.55
C THR A 12 -1.46 14.72 11.27
N ARG A 13 -1.11 14.63 9.99
CA ARG A 13 0.25 14.48 9.52
C ARG A 13 0.78 15.78 8.92
N ASP A 14 2.04 16.03 9.21
CA ASP A 14 2.75 17.24 8.86
C ASP A 14 3.80 16.89 7.79
N PRO A 15 3.65 17.43 6.56
CA PRO A 15 4.61 17.24 5.48
C PRO A 15 5.92 18.01 5.70
N GLY A 16 6.04 18.84 6.72
CA GLY A 16 7.25 19.59 7.03
C GLY A 16 8.42 18.74 7.54
N SER A 17 9.50 19.45 7.90
CA SER A 17 10.64 18.87 8.61
C SER A 17 10.17 18.24 9.92
N LEU A 18 10.72 17.07 10.23
CA LEU A 18 10.36 16.33 11.43
C LEU A 18 11.36 16.67 12.55
N THR A 19 10.89 17.35 13.59
CA THR A 19 11.69 17.60 14.80
C THR A 19 11.54 16.45 15.78
N LEU A 20 12.65 15.86 16.22
CA LEU A 20 12.68 14.77 17.21
C LEU A 20 13.73 15.04 18.28
N THR A 21 13.53 14.47 19.46
CA THR A 21 14.54 14.44 20.52
C THR A 21 15.51 13.29 20.27
N GLY A 22 16.80 13.59 20.35
CA GLY A 22 17.89 12.62 20.24
C GLY A 22 18.70 12.51 21.52
N ILE A 23 19.21 11.32 21.84
CA ILE A 23 20.16 11.10 22.95
C ILE A 23 21.40 10.41 22.42
N ARG A 24 22.56 10.91 22.82
CA ARG A 24 23.85 10.25 22.62
C ARG A 24 24.27 9.55 23.89
N ALA A 25 24.29 8.21 23.84
CA ALA A 25 24.66 7.39 24.98
C ALA A 25 25.32 6.09 24.52
N ARG A 26 26.55 5.81 24.98
CA ARG A 26 27.25 4.56 24.63
C ARG A 26 26.95 3.38 25.54
N SER A 27 26.32 3.63 26.69
CA SER A 27 25.93 2.58 27.63
C SER A 27 24.50 2.76 28.11
N GLU A 28 23.87 1.66 28.56
CA GLU A 28 22.53 1.70 29.16
C GLU A 28 22.49 2.63 30.38
N THR A 29 23.54 2.61 31.21
CA THR A 29 23.63 3.46 32.40
C THR A 29 23.62 4.94 32.01
N ILE A 30 24.41 5.33 31.00
CA ILE A 30 24.45 6.71 30.51
C ILE A 30 23.10 7.06 29.86
N LEU A 31 22.51 6.16 29.10
CA LEU A 31 21.20 6.38 28.48
C LEU A 31 20.14 6.73 29.53
N ARG A 32 20.08 5.96 30.64
CA ARG A 32 19.17 6.25 31.76
C ARG A 32 19.46 7.61 32.40
N GLN A 33 20.73 7.96 32.59
CA GLN A 33 21.11 9.26 33.15
C GLN A 33 20.73 10.42 32.23
N GLU A 34 20.95 10.31 30.91
CA GLU A 34 20.61 11.35 29.95
C GLU A 34 19.10 11.51 29.79
N ILE A 35 18.34 10.41 29.80
CA ILE A 35 16.86 10.45 29.83
C ILE A 35 16.37 11.19 31.08
N GLN A 36 16.97 10.92 32.25
CA GLN A 36 16.65 11.62 33.49
C GLN A 36 17.03 13.11 33.43
N ARG A 37 18.20 13.45 32.88
CA ARG A 37 18.68 14.84 32.72
C ARG A 37 17.81 15.64 31.75
N ALA A 38 17.35 15.01 30.68
CA ALA A 38 16.41 15.58 29.73
C ALA A 38 14.97 15.68 30.30
N ASN A 39 14.75 15.24 31.56
CA ASN A 39 13.46 15.23 32.23
C ASN A 39 12.37 14.49 31.42
N LEU A 40 12.78 13.46 30.69
CA LEU A 40 11.89 12.58 29.95
C LEU A 40 11.32 11.54 30.90
N LYS A 41 9.99 11.41 30.92
CA LYS A 41 9.25 10.56 31.86
C LYS A 41 8.47 9.50 31.10
N GLY A 42 8.13 8.43 31.83
CA GLY A 42 7.26 7.38 31.34
C GLY A 42 7.92 6.00 31.38
N ASP A 43 7.09 4.96 31.31
CA ASP A 43 7.59 3.60 31.21
C ASP A 43 8.25 3.38 29.85
N TRP A 44 9.40 2.72 29.85
CA TRP A 44 10.16 2.52 28.63
C TRP A 44 9.52 1.47 27.73
N VAL A 45 9.44 1.81 26.44
CA VAL A 45 9.11 0.88 25.36
C VAL A 45 10.22 1.00 24.32
N VAL A 46 11.04 -0.04 24.18
CA VAL A 46 12.33 0.05 23.48
C VAL A 46 12.32 -0.74 22.17
N ALA A 47 12.79 -0.15 21.08
CA ALA A 47 13.12 -0.85 19.86
C ALA A 47 14.62 -0.76 19.62
N ASP A 48 15.24 -1.86 19.21
CA ASP A 48 16.67 -1.93 18.95
C ASP A 48 16.95 -2.26 17.49
N THR A 49 17.49 -1.29 16.76
CA THR A 49 17.95 -1.47 15.38
C THR A 49 19.47 -1.37 15.25
N SER A 50 20.21 -1.46 16.35
CA SER A 50 21.67 -1.28 16.42
C SER A 50 22.43 -2.20 15.45
N LEU A 51 21.94 -3.43 15.23
CA LEU A 51 22.50 -4.41 14.29
C LEU A 51 21.72 -4.49 12.97
N GLY A 52 20.96 -3.45 12.65
CA GLY A 52 20.02 -3.41 11.52
C GLY A 52 18.69 -4.07 11.85
N ALA A 53 17.70 -3.81 10.99
CA ALA A 53 16.45 -4.55 11.00
C ALA A 53 16.63 -5.90 10.28
N TRP A 54 16.03 -6.94 10.85
CA TRP A 54 16.00 -8.32 10.31
C TRP A 54 14.58 -8.90 10.24
N ARG A 55 13.59 -8.04 10.51
CA ARG A 55 12.15 -8.27 10.35
C ARG A 55 11.54 -7.03 9.71
N GLY A 56 10.51 -7.19 8.88
CA GLY A 56 9.80 -6.03 8.34
C GLY A 56 9.10 -5.24 9.45
N HIS A 57 9.23 -3.92 9.43
CA HIS A 57 8.72 -2.98 10.42
C HIS A 57 9.19 -3.29 11.86
N GLN A 58 10.47 -3.63 12.03
CA GLN A 58 11.05 -4.07 13.31
C GLN A 58 10.75 -3.11 14.47
N VAL A 59 10.85 -1.80 14.27
CA VAL A 59 10.61 -0.82 15.34
C VAL A 59 9.18 -0.94 15.88
N SER A 60 8.20 -0.99 14.98
CA SER A 60 6.79 -1.11 15.37
C SER A 60 6.47 -2.47 16.01
N ARG A 61 7.09 -3.56 15.53
CA ARG A 61 6.94 -4.91 16.08
C ARG A 61 7.39 -4.96 17.54
N GLU A 62 8.57 -4.43 17.81
CA GLU A 62 9.16 -4.46 19.14
C GLU A 62 8.38 -3.59 20.14
N PHE A 63 7.87 -2.44 19.69
CA PHE A 63 6.96 -1.63 20.49
C PHE A 63 5.65 -2.38 20.80
N ALA A 64 5.03 -3.00 19.79
CA ALA A 64 3.78 -3.71 19.97
C ALA A 64 3.90 -4.90 20.93
N ALA A 65 4.98 -5.66 20.84
CA ALA A 65 5.24 -6.80 21.72
C ALA A 65 5.30 -6.39 23.21
N GLN A 66 6.00 -5.29 23.51
CA GLN A 66 6.07 -4.72 24.87
C GLN A 66 4.76 -4.08 25.35
N LEU A 67 3.83 -3.80 24.45
CA LEU A 67 2.48 -3.28 24.76
C LEU A 67 1.41 -4.38 24.81
N ALA A 68 1.79 -5.65 24.59
CA ALA A 68 0.89 -6.79 24.41
C ALA A 68 -0.17 -6.53 23.33
N LEU A 69 0.24 -5.82 22.27
CA LEU A 69 -0.60 -5.47 21.14
C LEU A 69 -0.33 -6.46 20.01
N ALA A 70 -1.34 -7.22 19.63
CA ALA A 70 -1.29 -8.04 18.44
C ALA A 70 -1.32 -7.14 17.20
N ILE A 71 -0.20 -7.11 16.47
CA ILE A 71 -0.14 -6.52 15.14
C ILE A 71 -0.09 -7.68 14.14
N PRO A 72 -1.11 -7.87 13.29
CA PRO A 72 -1.04 -8.84 12.23
C PRO A 72 0.14 -8.51 11.31
N HIS A 73 0.85 -9.52 10.85
CA HIS A 73 1.88 -9.35 9.84
C HIS A 73 1.50 -10.23 8.66
N PRO A 74 1.60 -9.74 7.42
CA PRO A 74 1.40 -10.59 6.27
C PRO A 74 2.36 -11.78 6.33
N GLN A 75 1.81 -12.97 6.08
CA GLN A 75 2.61 -14.17 5.88
C GLN A 75 2.85 -14.35 4.38
N ALA A 76 4.01 -14.89 4.01
CA ALA A 76 4.26 -15.27 2.64
C ALA A 76 3.26 -16.36 2.21
N THR A 77 2.37 -16.03 1.28
CA THR A 77 1.40 -16.99 0.70
C THR A 77 2.08 -17.96 -0.27
N LEU A 78 3.19 -17.55 -0.89
CA LEU A 78 3.99 -18.35 -1.83
C LEU A 78 4.96 -19.27 -1.08
N ALA A 79 4.43 -20.24 -0.33
CA ALA A 79 5.25 -21.33 0.18
C ALA A 79 5.54 -22.30 -0.98
N LEU A 80 6.78 -22.28 -1.49
CA LEU A 80 7.28 -23.37 -2.32
C LEU A 80 7.24 -24.65 -1.50
N LYS A 81 6.35 -25.58 -1.87
CA LYS A 81 6.38 -26.93 -1.29
C LYS A 81 7.68 -27.59 -1.74
N ASN A 82 8.62 -27.68 -0.81
CA ASN A 82 9.94 -28.27 -0.98
C ASN A 82 9.87 -29.82 -1.07
N ASN A 83 9.10 -30.35 -2.04
CA ASN A 83 9.12 -31.78 -2.36
C ASN A 83 10.20 -32.01 -3.42
N SER A 84 11.31 -32.58 -2.98
CA SER A 84 12.60 -32.71 -3.65
C SER A 84 12.65 -33.58 -4.92
N GLU A 85 11.58 -33.73 -5.69
CA GLU A 85 11.58 -34.55 -6.93
C GLU A 85 10.83 -33.95 -8.12
N GLN A 86 10.24 -32.75 -8.01
CA GLN A 86 9.64 -32.06 -9.16
C GLN A 86 10.26 -30.67 -9.36
N PRO A 87 10.53 -30.26 -10.62
CA PRO A 87 10.97 -28.90 -10.90
C PRO A 87 9.92 -27.91 -10.38
N LEU A 88 10.37 -26.80 -9.80
CA LEU A 88 9.51 -25.74 -9.28
C LEU A 88 8.50 -25.27 -10.34
N GLU A 89 7.20 -25.47 -10.11
CA GLU A 89 6.14 -24.76 -10.84
C GLU A 89 6.02 -23.33 -10.30
N LEU A 90 7.08 -22.53 -10.44
CA LEU A 90 7.02 -21.08 -10.25
C LEU A 90 6.50 -20.46 -11.53
N SER A 91 5.21 -20.11 -11.57
CA SER A 91 4.74 -19.19 -12.60
C SER A 91 5.24 -17.78 -12.30
N TYR A 92 6.11 -17.26 -13.16
CA TYR A 92 6.54 -15.87 -13.10
C TYR A 92 5.39 -14.91 -13.42
N ALA A 93 4.35 -15.40 -14.10
CA ALA A 93 3.16 -14.61 -14.39
C ALA A 93 2.41 -14.25 -13.11
N ASP A 94 2.32 -15.15 -12.12
CA ASP A 94 1.69 -14.87 -10.84
C ASP A 94 2.45 -13.79 -10.06
N ILE A 95 3.79 -13.88 -10.05
CA ILE A 95 4.66 -12.87 -9.43
C ILE A 95 4.45 -11.49 -10.07
N ILE A 96 4.47 -11.40 -11.40
CA ILE A 96 4.24 -10.14 -12.13
C ILE A 96 2.81 -9.62 -11.86
N GLY A 97 1.83 -10.51 -11.85
CA GLY A 97 0.44 -10.20 -11.57
C GLY A 97 0.24 -9.62 -10.17
N GLU A 98 0.83 -10.22 -9.14
CA GLU A 98 0.79 -9.70 -7.77
C GLU A 98 1.37 -8.28 -7.68
N PHE A 99 2.42 -7.97 -8.44
CA PHE A 99 3.00 -6.62 -8.47
C PHE A 99 2.10 -5.59 -9.16
N ILE A 100 1.45 -5.97 -10.27
CA ILE A 100 0.46 -5.10 -10.93
C ILE A 100 -0.65 -4.73 -9.95
N ASP A 101 -1.09 -5.70 -9.14
CA ASP A 101 -2.10 -5.46 -8.13
C ASP A 101 -1.58 -4.64 -6.94
N ALA A 102 -0.38 -4.96 -6.43
CA ALA A 102 0.23 -4.25 -5.32
C ALA A 102 0.43 -2.76 -5.65
N GLU A 103 0.89 -2.45 -6.86
CA GLU A 103 1.01 -1.08 -7.35
C GLU A 103 -0.35 -0.38 -7.45
N GLY A 104 -1.38 -1.10 -7.89
CA GLY A 104 -2.76 -0.62 -7.95
C GLY A 104 -3.30 -0.18 -6.60
N ARG A 105 -2.97 -0.90 -5.51
CA ARG A 105 -3.39 -0.57 -4.14
C ARG A 105 -2.62 0.58 -3.48
N GLY A 106 -1.51 1.03 -4.06
CA GLY A 106 -0.59 2.02 -3.47
C GLY A 106 0.58 1.41 -2.70
N ASP A 107 1.48 2.25 -2.17
CA ASP A 107 2.70 1.82 -1.45
C ASP A 107 2.35 1.11 -0.13
N GLN A 108 2.31 -0.22 -0.18
CA GLN A 108 1.99 -1.09 0.97
C GLN A 108 2.90 -0.82 2.18
N THR A 109 4.17 -0.51 1.95
CA THR A 109 5.12 -0.22 3.04
C THR A 109 4.65 1.00 3.85
N THR A 110 4.19 2.02 3.14
CA THR A 110 3.66 3.24 3.73
C THR A 110 2.34 2.99 4.45
N LEU A 111 1.42 2.22 3.84
CA LEU A 111 0.14 1.85 4.43
C LEU A 111 0.30 1.05 5.74
N ILE A 112 1.18 0.04 5.75
CA ILE A 112 1.45 -0.78 6.94
C ILE A 112 2.08 0.07 8.05
N ALA A 113 3.07 0.90 7.73
CA ALA A 113 3.71 1.78 8.71
C ALA A 113 2.71 2.76 9.35
N LEU A 114 1.83 3.36 8.55
CA LEU A 114 0.77 4.26 9.05
C LEU A 114 -0.24 3.50 9.93
N GLY A 115 -0.69 2.32 9.49
CA GLY A 115 -1.60 1.47 10.25
C GLY A 115 -1.02 1.02 11.59
N HIS A 116 0.27 0.68 11.63
CA HIS A 116 0.98 0.35 12.87
C HIS A 116 1.05 1.56 13.81
N ALA A 117 1.37 2.75 13.29
CA ALA A 117 1.41 3.98 14.09
C ALA A 117 0.04 4.30 14.71
N ALA A 118 -1.04 4.19 13.94
CA ALA A 118 -2.41 4.39 14.43
C ALA A 118 -2.79 3.38 15.53
N ARG A 119 -2.51 2.09 15.32
CA ARG A 119 -2.82 1.02 16.30
C ARG A 119 -2.05 1.19 17.61
N ILE A 120 -0.74 1.45 17.52
CA ILE A 120 0.10 1.65 18.70
C ILE A 120 -0.34 2.91 19.45
N ARG A 121 -0.61 4.02 18.75
CA ARG A 121 -1.17 5.24 19.35
C ARG A 121 -2.44 4.91 20.13
N ASN A 122 -3.42 4.27 19.49
CA ASN A 122 -4.71 3.98 20.10
C ASN A 122 -4.59 3.10 21.34
N ARG A 123 -3.61 2.18 21.36
CA ARG A 123 -3.30 1.38 22.55
C ARG A 123 -2.80 2.22 23.72
N VAL A 124 -2.08 3.32 23.48
CA VAL A 124 -1.45 4.14 24.53
C VAL A 124 -2.16 5.45 24.86
N LEU A 125 -3.22 5.82 24.13
CA LEU A 125 -3.98 7.06 24.38
C LEU A 125 -4.49 7.19 25.82
N ASN A 126 -4.87 6.07 26.44
CA ASN A 126 -5.43 6.03 27.79
C ASN A 126 -4.46 5.47 28.84
N ASP A 127 -3.22 5.14 28.43
CA ASP A 127 -2.22 4.60 29.33
C ASP A 127 -1.48 5.73 30.07
N ALA A 128 -0.79 5.39 31.16
CA ALA A 128 0.21 6.27 31.74
C ALA A 128 1.28 6.61 30.68
N SER A 129 1.87 7.81 30.80
CA SER A 129 2.95 8.30 29.91
C SER A 129 3.98 7.21 29.61
N LYS A 130 4.23 6.98 28.32
CA LYS A 130 5.25 6.04 27.82
C LYS A 130 6.40 6.81 27.20
N LEU A 131 7.62 6.31 27.42
CA LEU A 131 8.81 6.78 26.74
C LEU A 131 9.24 5.73 25.71
N PHE A 132 8.98 6.03 24.44
CA PHE A 132 9.40 5.20 23.34
C PHE A 132 10.85 5.51 22.98
N VAL A 133 11.70 4.49 22.95
CA VAL A 133 13.14 4.62 22.75
C VAL A 133 13.53 3.79 21.54
N VAL A 134 14.14 4.40 20.53
CA VAL A 134 14.68 3.69 19.36
C VAL A 134 16.20 3.76 19.39
N LEU A 135 16.87 2.63 19.61
CA LEU A 135 18.31 2.53 19.40
C LEU A 135 18.58 2.48 17.90
N LEU A 136 19.27 3.50 17.40
CA LEU A 136 19.56 3.66 15.97
C LEU A 136 20.64 2.67 15.50
N PRO A 137 20.65 2.34 14.19
CA PRO A 137 21.65 1.46 13.61
C PRO A 137 23.08 1.94 13.82
N ARG A 138 23.99 0.97 14.03
CA ARG A 138 25.43 1.20 14.25
C ARG A 138 26.26 0.65 13.09
N TYR A 139 27.56 0.90 13.10
CA TYR A 139 28.54 0.27 12.19
C TYR A 139 28.31 0.56 10.70
N GLY A 140 27.69 1.71 10.40
CA GLY A 140 27.35 2.14 9.05
C GLY A 140 26.20 1.33 8.42
N ILE A 141 25.39 0.63 9.23
CA ILE A 141 24.15 0.00 8.76
C ILE A 141 23.08 1.08 8.61
N PRO A 142 22.32 1.13 7.52
CA PRO A 142 21.23 2.11 7.36
C PRO A 142 19.97 1.67 8.14
N LEU A 143 19.12 2.64 8.46
CA LEU A 143 17.76 2.37 8.91
C LEU A 143 16.88 2.00 7.70
N GLU A 144 16.03 0.99 7.83
CA GLU A 144 15.17 0.55 6.72
C GLU A 144 14.02 1.54 6.46
N LYS A 145 13.53 1.58 5.22
CA LYS A 145 12.49 2.53 4.76
C LYS A 145 11.23 2.41 5.61
N GLU A 146 10.80 1.19 5.91
CA GLU A 146 9.60 0.88 6.67
C GLU A 146 9.66 1.39 8.13
N ASP A 147 10.83 1.36 8.76
CA ASP A 147 11.05 1.87 10.10
C ASP A 147 11.16 3.40 10.11
N ILE A 148 11.77 4.00 9.08
CA ILE A 148 11.78 5.45 8.85
C ILE A 148 10.34 5.98 8.76
N LEU A 149 9.51 5.36 7.93
CA LEU A 149 8.11 5.74 7.75
C LEU A 149 7.32 5.60 9.06
N PHE A 150 7.51 4.49 9.78
CA PHE A 150 6.85 4.28 11.06
C PHE A 150 7.25 5.35 12.09
N ILE A 151 8.54 5.66 12.25
CA ILE A 151 9.02 6.69 13.20
C ILE A 151 8.42 8.06 12.87
N ARG A 152 8.38 8.43 11.57
CA ARG A 152 7.74 9.67 11.13
C ARG A 152 6.26 9.71 11.50
N PHE A 153 5.48 8.69 11.13
CA PHE A 153 4.05 8.68 11.45
C PHE A 153 3.80 8.62 12.95
N PHE A 154 4.55 7.80 13.67
CA PHE A 154 4.34 7.58 15.09
C PHE A 154 4.70 8.80 15.94
N SER A 155 5.80 9.50 15.64
CA SER A 155 6.13 10.77 16.30
C SER A 155 5.04 11.83 16.14
N GLN A 156 4.43 11.92 14.94
CA GLN A 156 3.31 12.81 14.70
C GLN A 156 2.03 12.32 15.42
N ALA A 157 1.81 11.01 15.46
CA ALA A 157 0.71 10.36 16.17
C ALA A 157 0.73 10.61 17.69
N LEU A 158 1.91 10.79 18.27
CA LEU A 158 2.11 11.09 19.69
C LEU A 158 1.89 12.57 20.04
N ARG A 159 1.76 13.48 19.07
CA ARG A 159 1.48 14.91 19.34
C ARG A 159 0.17 15.04 20.11
N GLY A 160 0.20 15.78 21.22
CA GLY A 160 -0.96 15.94 22.12
C GLY A 160 -1.19 14.78 23.09
N THR A 161 -0.34 13.75 23.07
CA THR A 161 -0.34 12.67 24.07
C THR A 161 0.72 12.94 25.15
N PRO A 162 0.63 12.32 26.34
CA PRO A 162 1.67 12.44 27.37
C PRO A 162 2.92 11.59 27.07
N SER A 163 2.91 10.81 25.98
CA SER A 163 3.99 9.90 25.60
C SER A 163 4.94 10.57 24.61
N THR A 164 6.20 10.17 24.62
CA THR A 164 7.25 10.76 23.78
C THR A 164 8.08 9.71 23.07
N LEU A 165 8.65 10.06 21.91
CA LEU A 165 9.56 9.21 21.14
C LEU A 165 10.95 9.85 21.13
N VAL A 166 11.98 9.05 21.39
CA VAL A 166 13.37 9.48 21.43
C VAL A 166 14.23 8.54 20.59
N LEU A 167 15.11 9.13 19.79
CA LEU A 167 16.13 8.39 19.05
C LEU A 167 17.44 8.35 19.83
N VAL A 168 18.11 7.21 19.83
CA VAL A 168 19.34 7.02 20.59
C VAL A 168 20.48 6.64 19.65
N ALA A 169 21.48 7.51 19.55
CA ALA A 169 22.72 7.24 18.84
C ALA A 169 23.78 6.74 19.84
N THR A 170 24.36 5.58 19.54
CA THR A 170 25.34 4.92 20.42
C THR A 170 26.72 4.79 19.79
N ASP A 171 26.85 5.12 18.50
CA ASP A 171 28.09 5.07 17.73
C ASP A 171 28.75 6.46 17.64
N GLU A 172 30.05 6.47 17.30
CA GLU A 172 30.81 7.71 17.05
C GLU A 172 30.38 8.41 15.78
N THR A 173 30.11 7.63 14.74
CA THR A 173 29.61 8.13 13.47
C THR A 173 28.15 8.50 13.61
N ASP A 174 27.79 9.65 13.06
CA ASP A 174 26.39 10.05 13.02
C ASP A 174 25.56 9.03 12.22
N PRO A 175 24.36 8.68 12.72
CA PRO A 175 23.48 7.76 12.04
C PRO A 175 23.02 8.37 10.70
N GLN A 176 22.86 7.51 9.69
CA GLN A 176 22.27 7.93 8.41
C GLN A 176 20.76 8.09 8.60
N LEU A 177 20.33 9.34 8.77
CA LEU A 177 18.93 9.72 8.94
C LEU A 177 18.40 10.46 7.72
N PRO A 178 17.08 10.48 7.50
CA PRO A 178 16.46 11.30 6.47
C PRO A 178 16.86 12.78 6.59
N ILE A 179 17.09 13.43 5.46
CA ILE A 179 17.59 14.82 5.39
C ILE A 179 16.63 15.85 5.98
N ASP A 180 15.35 15.52 6.02
CA ASP A 180 14.26 16.34 6.53
C ASP A 180 14.00 16.11 8.03
N TRP A 181 14.84 15.34 8.72
CA TRP A 181 14.78 15.16 10.17
C TRP A 181 15.72 16.15 10.87
N GLN A 182 15.17 16.91 11.82
CA GLN A 182 15.90 17.80 12.71
C GLN A 182 15.94 17.15 14.09
N ILE A 183 17.13 16.73 14.52
CA ILE A 183 17.29 16.02 15.78
C ILE A 183 17.97 16.92 16.81
N ASP A 184 17.26 17.17 17.91
CA ASP A 184 17.80 17.88 19.08
C ASP A 184 18.58 16.88 19.94
N TRP A 185 19.89 16.78 19.69
CA TRP A 185 20.76 15.82 20.38
C TRP A 185 21.16 16.30 21.79
N HIS A 186 20.90 15.44 22.78
CA HIS A 186 21.36 15.57 24.16
C HIS A 186 22.43 14.54 24.51
N GLY A 187 23.18 14.79 25.58
CA GLY A 187 24.22 13.89 26.09
C GLY A 187 25.53 13.96 25.31
N SER A 188 26.51 13.19 25.76
CA SER A 188 27.81 13.06 25.10
C SER A 188 28.24 11.61 24.99
N LEU A 189 28.95 11.31 23.90
CA LEU A 189 29.54 10.01 23.68
C LEU A 189 30.79 9.88 24.56
N SER A 190 30.65 9.29 25.74
CA SER A 190 31.78 8.92 26.59
C SER A 190 32.36 7.56 26.20
N THR A 191 33.63 7.32 26.54
CA THR A 191 34.33 6.06 26.27
C THR A 191 33.66 4.92 27.03
N PRO A 192 33.13 3.89 26.35
CA PRO A 192 32.52 2.77 27.03
C PRO A 192 33.60 1.89 27.65
N THR A 193 33.31 1.30 28.81
CA THR A 193 34.11 0.23 29.41
C THR A 193 33.20 -0.96 29.68
N ALA A 194 33.16 -1.90 28.74
CA ALA A 194 33.05 -3.34 28.97
C ALA A 194 33.01 -4.09 27.63
N ASN A 195 33.97 -5.01 27.45
CA ASN A 195 33.84 -6.14 26.54
C ASN A 195 33.50 -7.35 27.41
N GLU A 196 32.28 -7.87 27.30
CA GLU A 196 31.99 -9.25 27.67
C GLU A 196 31.64 -10.00 26.39
N ASP A 197 32.26 -11.16 26.22
CA ASP A 197 32.09 -12.06 25.09
C ASP A 197 30.85 -12.95 25.32
N GLY A 198 29.98 -13.03 24.32
CA GLY A 198 28.80 -13.89 24.38
C GLY A 198 27.91 -13.79 23.14
N VAL A 199 27.24 -14.88 22.78
CA VAL A 199 26.41 -14.98 21.57
C VAL A 199 25.22 -14.01 21.61
N VAL A 200 24.72 -13.67 22.80
CA VAL A 200 23.63 -12.70 22.99
C VAL A 200 23.97 -11.29 22.49
N SER A 201 25.25 -10.90 22.50
CA SER A 201 25.69 -9.63 21.93
C SER A 201 25.39 -9.48 20.43
N LEU A 202 25.22 -10.61 19.73
CA LEU A 202 24.99 -10.70 18.30
C LEU A 202 23.49 -10.70 17.93
N VAL A 203 22.58 -10.95 18.87
CA VAL A 203 21.14 -11.06 18.58
C VAL A 203 20.56 -9.70 18.17
N PRO A 204 20.13 -9.45 16.92
CA PRO A 204 19.54 -8.17 16.54
C PRO A 204 18.21 -7.95 17.28
N GLY A 205 17.90 -6.68 17.59
CA GLY A 205 16.63 -6.36 18.26
C GLY A 205 16.61 -6.65 19.76
N ILE A 206 15.42 -6.50 20.33
CA ILE A 206 15.13 -6.94 21.70
C ILE A 206 14.93 -8.47 21.73
N ILE A 207 15.15 -9.06 22.91
CA ILE A 207 14.95 -10.50 23.15
C ILE A 207 13.57 -10.71 23.76
N ASP A 208 12.77 -11.55 23.13
CA ASP A 208 11.44 -11.95 23.63
C ASP A 208 11.53 -13.16 24.60
N PRO A 209 10.46 -13.46 25.36
CA PRO A 209 10.39 -14.60 26.29
C PRO A 209 10.79 -15.95 25.70
N GLU A 210 10.38 -16.23 24.46
CA GLU A 210 10.61 -17.52 23.80
C GLU A 210 12.08 -17.67 23.41
N LEU A 211 12.65 -16.62 22.82
CA LEU A 211 14.07 -16.56 22.48
C LEU A 211 14.95 -16.62 23.73
N MET A 212 14.57 -15.93 24.81
CA MET A 212 15.31 -16.00 26.08
C MET A 212 15.36 -17.43 26.65
N ASN A 213 14.23 -18.14 26.61
CA ASN A 213 14.17 -19.54 27.04
C ASN A 213 15.06 -20.43 26.16
N THR A 214 15.05 -20.20 24.84
CA THR A 214 15.84 -20.95 23.86
C THR A 214 17.34 -20.74 24.07
N LEU A 215 17.77 -19.50 24.29
CA LEU A 215 19.17 -19.19 24.57
C LEU A 215 19.59 -19.67 25.96
N GLY A 216 18.75 -19.49 26.97
CA GLY A 216 19.01 -19.89 28.37
C GLY A 216 19.12 -21.40 28.57
N ALA A 217 18.30 -22.21 27.88
CA ALA A 217 18.36 -23.67 27.92
C ALA A 217 19.69 -24.23 27.39
N ASN A 218 20.37 -23.46 26.53
CA ASN A 218 21.61 -23.84 25.87
C ASN A 218 22.88 -23.26 26.54
N GLY A 219 22.77 -22.80 27.78
CA GLY A 219 23.95 -22.51 28.62
C GLY A 219 24.40 -21.05 28.64
N LEU A 220 23.50 -20.08 28.40
CA LEU A 220 23.81 -18.70 28.76
C LEU A 220 24.23 -18.62 30.22
N SER A 221 25.40 -18.03 30.45
CA SER A 221 25.90 -17.77 31.79
C SER A 221 24.91 -16.86 32.53
N LYS A 222 24.57 -17.21 33.79
CA LYS A 222 23.82 -16.33 34.73
C LYS A 222 24.46 -14.93 34.91
N SER A 223 25.66 -14.68 34.34
CA SER A 223 26.38 -13.40 34.39
C SER A 223 25.96 -12.37 33.34
N GLU A 224 25.18 -12.73 32.32
CA GLU A 224 24.78 -11.76 31.29
C GLU A 224 23.74 -10.75 31.84
N LYS A 225 24.18 -9.51 32.06
CA LYS A 225 23.32 -8.42 32.54
C LYS A 225 22.51 -7.85 31.38
N LEU A 226 21.33 -8.42 31.17
CA LEU A 226 20.31 -7.88 30.27
C LEU A 226 19.39 -6.93 31.02
N ALA A 227 18.93 -5.89 30.33
CA ALA A 227 18.00 -4.92 30.88
C ALA A 227 16.56 -5.42 30.70
N PRO A 228 15.79 -5.63 31.79
CA PRO A 228 14.41 -6.06 31.67
C PRO A 228 13.54 -4.96 31.04
N LEU A 229 12.63 -5.36 30.17
CA LEU A 229 11.60 -4.55 29.52
C LEU A 229 10.20 -5.09 29.86
N ALA A 230 9.18 -4.35 29.44
CA ALA A 230 7.78 -4.74 29.66
C ALA A 230 7.44 -6.09 29.00
N ASN A 231 6.42 -6.77 29.55
CA ASN A 231 5.95 -8.08 29.10
C ASN A 231 7.04 -9.16 29.00
N GLY A 232 8.05 -9.08 29.88
CA GLY A 232 9.13 -10.06 29.92
C GLY A 232 10.04 -10.02 28.71
N HIS A 233 10.19 -8.88 28.04
CA HIS A 233 11.23 -8.70 27.02
C HIS A 233 12.54 -8.24 27.68
N TRP A 234 13.64 -8.31 26.94
CA TRP A 234 14.95 -7.82 27.41
C TRP A 234 15.69 -7.04 26.33
N LEU A 235 16.37 -5.98 26.77
CA LEU A 235 17.32 -5.24 25.95
C LEU A 235 18.73 -5.77 26.21
N VAL A 236 19.48 -6.01 25.15
CA VAL A 236 20.94 -6.15 25.21
C VAL A 236 21.53 -4.74 25.33
N PRO A 237 22.23 -4.41 26.43
CA PRO A 237 22.79 -3.07 26.62
C PRO A 237 23.65 -2.60 25.43
N PRO A 238 23.53 -1.33 24.99
CA PRO A 238 24.23 -0.84 23.80
C PRO A 238 25.74 -1.06 23.83
N GLU A 239 26.38 -0.91 24.99
CA GLU A 239 27.81 -1.12 25.18
C GLU A 239 28.26 -2.57 24.89
N ARG A 240 27.33 -3.53 24.91
CA ARG A 240 27.60 -4.95 24.63
C ARG A 240 27.47 -5.31 23.16
N ARG A 241 26.88 -4.45 22.32
CA ARG A 241 26.74 -4.73 20.89
C ARG A 241 28.11 -4.78 20.22
N ARG A 242 28.32 -5.77 19.35
CA ARG A 242 29.56 -5.98 18.61
C ARG A 242 29.34 -5.76 17.12
N ASN A 243 30.36 -5.25 16.42
CA ASN A 243 30.29 -4.99 14.99
C ASN A 243 30.27 -6.31 14.20
N PRO A 244 29.20 -6.67 13.48
CA PRO A 244 29.08 -7.95 12.79
C PRO A 244 30.20 -8.22 11.78
N LYS A 245 30.82 -7.17 11.21
CA LYS A 245 31.93 -7.29 10.26
C LYS A 245 33.25 -7.71 10.90
N GLN A 246 33.37 -7.57 12.23
CA GLN A 246 34.58 -7.87 13.00
C GLN A 246 34.48 -9.19 13.76
N ILE A 247 33.32 -9.85 13.74
CA ILE A 247 33.09 -11.09 14.45
C ILE A 247 33.52 -12.29 13.57
N PRO A 248 34.25 -13.28 14.13
CA PRO A 248 34.49 -14.54 13.47
C PRO A 248 33.18 -15.20 13.01
N ARG A 249 33.13 -15.66 11.76
CA ARG A 249 31.95 -16.31 11.17
C ARG A 249 31.44 -17.51 11.98
N LEU A 250 32.33 -18.23 12.65
CA LEU A 250 31.98 -19.39 13.48
C LEU A 250 31.08 -19.01 14.67
N GLU A 251 31.19 -17.80 15.22
CA GLU A 251 30.29 -17.35 16.28
C GLU A 251 28.86 -17.18 15.76
N PHE A 252 28.68 -16.80 14.50
CA PHE A 252 27.37 -16.76 13.87
C PHE A 252 26.82 -18.15 13.59
N ASP A 253 27.66 -19.11 13.19
CA ASP A 253 27.22 -20.50 13.02
C ASP A 253 26.73 -21.10 14.36
N GLN A 254 27.39 -20.74 15.47
CA GLN A 254 26.93 -21.07 16.82
C GLN A 254 25.58 -20.41 17.14
N LEU A 255 25.41 -19.12 16.82
CA LEU A 255 24.12 -18.43 16.97
C LEU A 255 23.01 -19.13 16.17
N GLY A 256 23.26 -19.51 14.92
CA GLY A 256 22.29 -20.21 14.07
C GLY A 256 21.86 -21.55 14.67
N THR A 257 22.83 -22.32 15.19
CA THR A 257 22.54 -23.58 15.90
C THR A 257 21.61 -23.36 17.10
N LEU A 258 21.86 -22.31 17.89
CA LEU A 258 21.07 -21.95 19.06
C LEU A 258 19.69 -21.40 18.69
N ALA A 259 19.57 -20.74 17.55
CA ALA A 259 18.40 -20.01 17.11
C ALA A 259 17.59 -20.70 16.00
N HIS A 260 17.85 -21.96 15.68
CA HIS A 260 17.24 -22.69 14.56
C HIS A 260 15.70 -22.73 14.58
N SER A 261 15.08 -22.60 15.75
CA SER A 261 13.61 -22.51 15.90
C SER A 261 13.06 -21.11 15.60
N CYS A 262 13.92 -20.11 15.45
CA CYS A 262 13.60 -18.71 15.26
C CYS A 262 14.07 -18.25 13.87
N GLY A 263 13.22 -18.42 12.86
CA GLY A 263 13.59 -18.29 11.44
C GLY A 263 14.34 -17.00 11.09
N TRP A 264 13.88 -15.84 11.58
CA TRP A 264 14.53 -14.56 11.28
C TRP A 264 15.93 -14.42 11.90
N LEU A 265 16.17 -15.03 13.06
CA LEU A 265 17.45 -14.98 13.76
C LEU A 265 18.44 -16.00 13.18
N ASP A 266 17.96 -17.17 12.77
CA ASP A 266 18.76 -18.13 12.01
C ASP A 266 19.15 -17.55 10.64
N ALA A 267 18.24 -16.84 9.96
CA ALA A 267 18.56 -16.14 8.71
C ALA A 267 19.66 -15.09 8.91
N TYR A 268 19.60 -14.33 10.00
CA TYR A 268 20.66 -13.38 10.37
C TYR A 268 22.01 -14.10 10.61
N ALA A 269 21.98 -15.19 11.37
CA ALA A 269 23.15 -16.00 11.67
C ALA A 269 23.79 -16.56 10.39
N GLN A 270 23.00 -17.21 9.53
CA GLN A 270 23.48 -17.72 8.24
C GLN A 270 23.95 -16.60 7.30
N PHE A 271 23.33 -15.42 7.33
CA PHE A 271 23.78 -14.29 6.53
C PHE A 271 25.24 -13.92 6.83
N HIS A 272 25.62 -13.88 8.11
CA HIS A 272 26.97 -13.55 8.55
C HIS A 272 27.90 -14.77 8.72
N GLY A 273 27.36 -15.98 8.77
CA GLY A 273 28.06 -17.24 9.03
C GLY A 273 28.97 -17.72 7.89
N ASN A 274 29.57 -18.89 8.11
CA ASN A 274 30.44 -19.51 7.11
C ASN A 274 29.62 -20.05 5.95
N ASN A 275 30.07 -19.80 4.71
CA ASN A 275 29.37 -20.24 3.49
C ASN A 275 29.07 -21.76 3.48
N MET A 276 29.86 -22.57 4.19
CA MET A 276 29.67 -24.02 4.28
C MET A 276 28.41 -24.42 5.05
N TYR A 277 27.94 -23.59 5.98
CA TYR A 277 26.77 -23.87 6.84
C TYR A 277 25.52 -23.07 6.45
N VAL A 278 25.61 -22.27 5.38
CA VAL A 278 24.46 -21.53 4.86
C VAL A 278 23.58 -22.48 4.05
N ASP A 279 22.28 -22.49 4.34
CA ASP A 279 21.25 -23.07 3.48
C ASP A 279 20.66 -21.96 2.58
N PRO A 280 20.98 -21.95 1.27
CA PRO A 280 20.46 -20.94 0.35
C PRO A 280 18.93 -20.93 0.23
N TRP A 281 18.29 -22.10 0.34
CA TRP A 281 16.84 -22.23 0.18
C TRP A 281 16.09 -21.82 1.44
N PHE A 282 16.69 -22.02 2.60
CA PHE A 282 16.22 -21.42 3.84
C PHE A 282 16.28 -19.88 3.77
N LEU A 283 17.42 -19.31 3.37
CA LEU A 283 17.54 -17.85 3.21
C LEU A 283 16.55 -17.28 2.20
N TYR A 284 16.26 -18.03 1.12
CA TYR A 284 15.21 -17.70 0.16
C TYR A 284 13.83 -17.64 0.82
N THR A 285 13.47 -18.66 1.61
CA THR A 285 12.17 -18.74 2.29
C THR A 285 12.00 -17.57 3.27
N GLU A 286 13.04 -17.27 4.05
CA GLU A 286 13.03 -16.13 4.95
C GLU A 286 12.98 -14.80 4.20
N ALA A 287 13.62 -14.69 3.02
CA ALA A 287 13.48 -13.50 2.18
C ALA A 287 12.03 -13.29 1.73
N GLN A 288 11.32 -14.33 1.31
CA GLN A 288 9.90 -14.22 0.95
C GLN A 288 9.05 -13.73 2.12
N GLN A 289 9.31 -14.24 3.32
CA GLN A 289 8.61 -13.79 4.53
C GLN A 289 8.90 -12.31 4.83
N ARG A 290 10.16 -11.87 4.72
CA ARG A 290 10.51 -10.44 4.89
C ARG A 290 9.89 -9.56 3.80
N PHE A 291 9.77 -10.06 2.57
CA PHE A 291 9.11 -9.34 1.49
C PHE A 291 7.62 -9.14 1.77
N ALA A 292 6.93 -10.19 2.20
CA ALA A 292 5.52 -10.12 2.61
C ALA A 292 5.30 -9.12 3.74
N GLU A 293 6.26 -9.03 4.68
CA GLU A 293 6.24 -8.04 5.75
C GLU A 293 6.54 -6.60 5.29
N GLY A 294 6.89 -6.36 4.03
CA GLY A 294 7.29 -5.03 3.52
C GLY A 294 8.77 -4.70 3.67
N GLY A 295 9.58 -5.64 4.18
CA GLY A 295 11.02 -5.50 4.42
C GLY A 295 11.87 -5.67 3.16
N ILE A 296 11.72 -4.76 2.19
CA ILE A 296 12.35 -4.85 0.87
C ILE A 296 13.88 -4.89 0.96
N GLY A 297 14.49 -4.05 1.81
CA GLY A 297 15.94 -3.95 1.94
C GLY A 297 16.58 -5.26 2.42
N ILE A 298 15.97 -5.87 3.45
CA ILE A 298 16.40 -7.14 4.04
C ILE A 298 16.20 -8.29 3.04
N THR A 299 15.05 -8.31 2.36
CA THR A 299 14.73 -9.31 1.33
C THR A 299 15.85 -9.42 0.30
N VAL A 300 16.27 -8.27 -0.28
CA VAL A 300 17.32 -8.26 -1.31
C VAL A 300 18.64 -8.80 -0.76
N ARG A 301 19.03 -8.42 0.47
CA ARG A 301 20.26 -8.92 1.11
C ARG A 301 20.25 -10.43 1.29
N LEU A 302 19.14 -10.99 1.77
CA LEU A 302 19.00 -12.43 2.01
C LEU A 302 19.09 -13.23 0.70
N VAL A 303 18.42 -12.78 -0.36
CA VAL A 303 18.47 -13.45 -1.67
C VAL A 303 19.86 -13.35 -2.29
N GLU A 304 20.51 -12.19 -2.22
CA GLU A 304 21.88 -12.04 -2.73
C GLU A 304 22.85 -12.96 -1.98
N ARG A 305 22.68 -13.12 -0.66
CA ARG A 305 23.46 -14.08 0.11
C ARG A 305 23.18 -15.52 -0.30
N ALA A 306 21.91 -15.89 -0.49
CA ALA A 306 21.52 -17.21 -0.97
C ALA A 306 22.21 -17.52 -2.31
N ILE A 307 22.17 -16.59 -3.27
CA ILE A 307 22.86 -16.73 -4.57
C ILE A 307 24.36 -17.00 -4.39
N THR A 308 25.04 -16.27 -3.50
CA THR A 308 26.48 -16.45 -3.29
C THR A 308 26.85 -17.77 -2.60
N CYS A 309 25.90 -18.43 -1.93
CA CYS A 309 26.14 -19.67 -1.20
C CYS A 309 25.58 -20.92 -1.91
N ALA A 310 24.82 -20.73 -2.98
CA ALA A 310 24.30 -21.81 -3.81
C ALA A 310 25.42 -22.70 -4.38
N GLN A 311 25.21 -24.02 -4.32
CA GLN A 311 26.25 -25.00 -4.64
C GLN A 311 26.23 -25.41 -6.12
N SER A 312 25.06 -25.32 -6.79
CA SER A 312 24.90 -25.67 -8.19
C SER A 312 24.61 -24.45 -9.06
N GLY A 313 25.00 -24.51 -10.34
CA GLY A 313 24.64 -23.48 -11.32
C GLY A 313 23.13 -23.34 -11.50
N LEU A 314 22.36 -24.42 -11.31
CA LEU A 314 20.91 -24.41 -11.39
C LEU A 314 20.29 -23.61 -10.24
N ASP A 315 20.72 -23.85 -9.00
CA ASP A 315 20.25 -23.11 -7.82
C ASP A 315 20.54 -21.61 -7.96
N VAL A 316 21.76 -21.27 -8.41
CA VAL A 316 22.13 -19.87 -8.74
C VAL A 316 21.15 -19.28 -9.75
N GLY A 317 20.82 -20.03 -10.81
CA GLY A 317 19.86 -19.60 -11.82
C GLY A 317 18.47 -19.30 -11.25
N ILE A 318 17.92 -20.21 -10.45
CA ILE A 318 16.57 -20.06 -9.87
C ILE A 318 16.52 -18.89 -8.88
N LEU A 319 17.49 -18.81 -7.97
CA LEU A 319 17.57 -17.70 -7.01
C LEU A 319 17.79 -16.35 -7.71
N GLN A 320 18.53 -16.34 -8.81
CA GLN A 320 18.73 -15.16 -9.64
C GLN A 320 17.44 -14.72 -10.35
N CYS A 321 16.58 -15.67 -10.78
CA CYS A 321 15.25 -15.33 -11.31
C CYS A 321 14.42 -14.62 -10.23
N TYR A 322 14.36 -15.16 -9.02
CA TYR A 322 13.63 -14.51 -7.94
C TYR A 322 14.19 -13.11 -7.62
N ALA A 323 15.52 -12.96 -7.52
CA ALA A 323 16.16 -11.67 -7.31
C ALA A 323 15.82 -10.65 -8.41
N GLN A 324 15.76 -11.10 -9.67
CA GLN A 324 15.37 -10.27 -10.80
C GLN A 324 13.90 -9.84 -10.73
N GLY A 325 12.99 -10.77 -10.40
CA GLY A 325 11.58 -10.45 -10.16
C GLY A 325 11.43 -9.38 -9.08
N LEU A 326 12.11 -9.54 -7.94
CA LEU A 326 12.13 -8.54 -6.86
C LEU A 326 12.69 -7.19 -7.31
N ARG A 327 13.78 -7.16 -8.09
CA ARG A 327 14.36 -5.91 -8.58
C ARG A 327 13.40 -5.15 -9.49
N VAL A 328 12.69 -5.85 -10.38
CA VAL A 328 11.66 -5.25 -11.22
C VAL A 328 10.50 -4.73 -10.36
N ALA A 329 10.00 -5.55 -9.43
CA ALA A 329 8.90 -5.21 -8.54
C ALA A 329 9.15 -3.97 -7.67
N THR A 330 10.39 -3.84 -7.21
CA THR A 330 10.83 -2.79 -6.30
C THR A 330 11.50 -1.64 -7.04
N LEU A 331 11.33 -1.60 -8.37
CA LEU A 331 11.77 -0.51 -9.27
C LEU A 331 13.28 -0.28 -9.27
N ARG A 332 14.05 -1.31 -8.91
CA ARG A 332 15.52 -1.37 -8.94
C ARG A 332 16.02 -1.72 -10.35
N PHE A 333 15.52 -1.03 -11.36
CA PHE A 333 15.78 -1.32 -12.78
C PHE A 333 17.27 -1.25 -13.16
N ALA A 334 18.04 -0.36 -12.51
CA ALA A 334 19.49 -0.31 -12.70
C ALA A 334 20.22 -1.57 -12.23
N GLN A 335 19.75 -2.17 -11.13
CA GLN A 335 20.29 -3.45 -10.66
C GLN A 335 19.82 -4.60 -11.56
N ALA A 336 18.57 -4.57 -12.04
CA ALA A 336 18.08 -5.57 -12.98
C ALA A 336 18.90 -5.60 -14.28
N ALA A 337 19.22 -4.41 -14.82
CA ALA A 337 19.98 -4.23 -16.06
C ALA A 337 21.48 -4.57 -15.95
N SER A 338 22.07 -4.49 -14.75
CA SER A 338 23.51 -4.68 -14.54
C SER A 338 23.94 -6.13 -14.38
N ILE A 339 23.00 -7.06 -14.20
CA ILE A 339 23.32 -8.49 -14.07
C ILE A 339 23.92 -9.03 -15.37
N GLY A 340 24.89 -9.95 -15.22
CA GLY A 340 25.56 -10.63 -16.33
C GLY A 340 24.60 -11.42 -17.21
N ASP A 341 25.07 -11.82 -18.39
CA ASP A 341 24.26 -12.63 -19.30
C ASP A 341 23.98 -14.03 -18.69
N PRO A 342 22.78 -14.60 -18.90
CA PRO A 342 22.46 -15.95 -18.44
C PRO A 342 23.44 -16.99 -18.97
N GLN A 343 23.86 -17.90 -18.11
CA GLN A 343 24.80 -18.97 -18.49
C GLN A 343 24.14 -19.92 -19.51
N PRO A 344 24.84 -20.34 -20.58
CA PRO A 344 24.26 -21.22 -21.59
C PRO A 344 23.84 -22.60 -21.06
N THR A 345 24.40 -23.04 -19.94
CA THR A 345 24.12 -24.33 -19.29
C THR A 345 22.83 -24.35 -18.48
N LEU A 346 22.20 -23.19 -18.23
CA LEU A 346 20.94 -23.12 -17.51
C LEU A 346 19.78 -23.65 -18.36
N PRO A 347 18.74 -24.21 -17.72
CA PRO A 347 17.46 -24.52 -18.37
C PRO A 347 16.89 -23.34 -19.16
N THR A 348 16.21 -23.65 -20.25
CA THR A 348 15.77 -22.66 -21.24
C THR A 348 14.78 -21.65 -20.66
N ASP A 349 13.84 -22.11 -19.85
CA ASP A 349 12.87 -21.31 -19.08
C ASP A 349 13.57 -20.31 -18.15
N ILE A 350 14.55 -20.76 -17.35
CA ILE A 350 15.34 -19.90 -16.46
C ILE A 350 16.10 -18.84 -17.27
N ARG A 351 16.77 -19.24 -18.36
CA ARG A 351 17.46 -18.27 -19.24
C ARG A 351 16.50 -17.26 -19.84
N GLY A 352 15.33 -17.72 -20.29
CA GLY A 352 14.28 -16.89 -20.86
C GLY A 352 13.84 -15.79 -19.90
N PHE A 353 13.53 -16.15 -18.65
CA PHE A 353 13.14 -15.20 -17.63
C PHE A 353 14.27 -14.20 -17.28
N LEU A 354 15.52 -14.68 -17.13
CA LEU A 354 16.65 -13.78 -16.83
C LEU A 354 16.94 -12.79 -17.96
N TRP A 355 16.79 -13.21 -19.23
CA TRP A 355 16.87 -12.30 -20.37
C TRP A 355 15.71 -11.30 -20.35
N LEU A 356 14.48 -11.76 -20.11
CA LEU A 356 13.30 -10.92 -19.98
C LEU A 356 13.50 -9.83 -18.92
N SER A 357 13.89 -10.19 -17.69
CA SER A 357 14.03 -9.25 -16.58
C SER A 357 15.15 -8.24 -16.79
N LYS A 358 16.28 -8.69 -17.37
CA LYS A 358 17.39 -7.80 -17.77
C LYS A 358 16.93 -6.82 -18.85
N GLY A 359 16.24 -7.32 -19.88
CA GLY A 359 15.65 -6.50 -20.94
C GLY A 359 14.68 -5.46 -20.39
N TRP A 360 13.86 -5.82 -19.41
CA TRP A 360 12.97 -4.91 -18.71
C TRP A 360 13.75 -3.77 -18.04
N GLY A 361 14.77 -4.09 -17.24
CA GLY A 361 15.64 -3.07 -16.63
C GLY A 361 16.22 -2.09 -17.67
N LEU A 362 16.74 -2.63 -18.78
CA LEU A 362 17.31 -1.84 -19.88
C LEU A 362 16.26 -0.95 -20.57
N VAL A 363 15.04 -1.45 -20.79
CA VAL A 363 13.98 -0.67 -21.45
C VAL A 363 13.52 0.50 -20.60
N ILE A 364 13.50 0.35 -19.27
CA ILE A 364 13.15 1.46 -18.36
C ILE A 364 14.26 2.51 -18.37
N LEU A 365 15.52 2.07 -18.34
CA LEU A 365 16.71 2.93 -18.46
C LEU A 365 16.96 3.50 -19.86
N ASN A 366 16.08 3.21 -20.83
CA ASN A 366 16.13 3.70 -22.20
C ASN A 366 17.35 3.22 -23.02
N ASP A 367 17.96 2.08 -22.64
CA ASP A 367 18.98 1.37 -23.44
C ASP A 367 18.30 0.38 -24.39
N LEU A 368 17.58 0.94 -25.38
CA LEU A 368 16.65 0.21 -26.24
C LEU A 368 17.32 -0.86 -27.13
N PRO A 369 18.51 -0.65 -27.72
CA PRO A 369 19.15 -1.67 -28.55
C PRO A 369 19.51 -2.93 -27.75
N ARG A 370 20.05 -2.76 -26.54
CA ARG A 370 20.39 -3.91 -25.68
C ARG A 370 19.14 -4.57 -25.11
N ALA A 371 18.11 -3.79 -24.77
CA ALA A 371 16.81 -4.33 -24.37
C ALA A 371 16.21 -5.22 -25.47
N ALA A 372 16.18 -4.74 -26.71
CA ALA A 372 15.65 -5.48 -27.86
C ALA A 372 16.38 -6.82 -28.09
N GLU A 373 17.70 -6.84 -27.95
CA GLU A 373 18.48 -8.09 -28.02
C GLU A 373 18.12 -9.05 -26.87
N CYS A 374 18.01 -8.54 -25.64
CA CYS A 374 17.57 -9.37 -24.50
C CYS A 374 16.17 -9.97 -24.76
N PHE A 375 15.22 -9.19 -25.27
CA PHE A 375 13.88 -9.69 -25.57
C PHE A 375 13.88 -10.72 -26.71
N ARG A 376 14.72 -10.55 -27.73
CA ARG A 376 14.88 -11.55 -28.79
C ARG A 376 15.41 -12.89 -28.23
N GLN A 377 16.37 -12.84 -27.32
CA GLN A 377 16.90 -14.04 -26.65
C GLN A 377 15.85 -14.66 -25.74
N ALA A 378 15.09 -13.85 -24.99
CA ALA A 378 13.99 -14.33 -24.16
C ALA A 378 12.90 -15.02 -24.99
N GLN A 379 12.49 -14.44 -26.12
CA GLN A 379 11.49 -15.03 -27.04
C GLN A 379 11.99 -16.32 -27.69
N ALA A 380 13.27 -16.42 -28.02
CA ALA A 380 13.85 -17.64 -28.55
C ALA A 380 13.92 -18.78 -27.51
N ALA A 381 13.95 -18.43 -26.23
CA ALA A 381 13.97 -19.38 -25.12
C ALA A 381 12.55 -19.73 -24.63
N MET A 382 11.64 -18.78 -24.60
CA MET A 382 10.28 -18.97 -24.12
C MET A 382 9.38 -19.32 -25.30
N GLU A 383 9.03 -20.60 -25.44
CA GLU A 383 8.05 -21.01 -26.44
C GLU A 383 6.63 -20.56 -26.07
N PRO A 384 5.77 -20.18 -27.04
CA PRO A 384 4.36 -19.88 -26.80
C PRO A 384 3.55 -21.03 -26.18
N ALA A 385 4.07 -22.26 -26.25
CA ALA A 385 3.51 -23.47 -25.65
C ALA A 385 4.13 -23.80 -24.28
N SER A 386 4.68 -22.80 -23.58
CA SER A 386 5.15 -22.91 -22.21
C SER A 386 4.08 -23.49 -21.27
N HIS A 387 4.52 -24.03 -20.13
CA HIS A 387 3.62 -24.56 -19.09
C HIS A 387 2.60 -23.52 -18.63
N ASP A 388 2.98 -22.23 -18.60
CA ASP A 388 2.06 -21.12 -18.39
C ASP A 388 2.11 -20.13 -19.57
N PRO A 389 1.03 -20.01 -20.38
CA PRO A 389 0.99 -19.11 -21.53
C PRO A 389 1.04 -17.62 -21.13
N ARG A 390 0.74 -17.26 -19.88
CA ARG A 390 0.74 -15.88 -19.39
C ARG A 390 2.14 -15.28 -19.34
N GLU A 391 3.16 -16.09 -19.07
CA GLU A 391 4.56 -15.62 -19.01
C GLU A 391 5.02 -15.06 -20.37
N TYR A 392 4.67 -15.76 -21.45
CA TYR A 392 4.97 -15.31 -22.81
C TYR A 392 4.23 -14.01 -23.14
N LEU A 393 3.00 -13.83 -22.66
CA LEU A 393 2.23 -12.59 -22.85
C LEU A 393 2.86 -11.41 -22.12
N TYR A 394 3.39 -11.59 -20.91
CA TYR A 394 4.14 -10.53 -20.21
C TYR A 394 5.44 -10.17 -20.95
N LEU A 395 6.14 -11.16 -21.51
CA LEU A 395 7.30 -10.89 -22.38
C LEU A 395 6.92 -10.08 -23.62
N LEU A 396 5.82 -10.42 -24.29
CA LEU A 396 5.33 -9.64 -25.43
C LEU A 396 4.95 -8.21 -25.01
N ASN A 397 4.30 -8.04 -23.86
CA ASN A 397 3.88 -6.74 -23.35
C ASN A 397 5.08 -5.80 -23.13
N ILE A 398 6.13 -6.25 -22.45
CA ILE A 398 7.32 -5.42 -22.25
C ILE A 398 8.14 -5.23 -23.54
N SER A 399 8.10 -6.21 -24.45
CA SER A 399 8.68 -6.08 -25.79
C SER A 399 7.96 -5.00 -26.61
N ALA A 400 6.64 -4.91 -26.52
CA ALA A 400 5.84 -3.86 -27.16
C ALA A 400 6.20 -2.47 -26.61
N LEU A 401 6.41 -2.35 -25.29
CA LEU A 401 6.93 -1.11 -24.69
C LEU A 401 8.30 -0.71 -25.28
N CYS A 402 9.18 -1.67 -25.56
CA CYS A 402 10.46 -1.42 -26.22
C CYS A 402 10.30 -0.85 -27.62
N GLN A 403 9.37 -1.39 -28.41
CA GLN A 403 9.06 -0.85 -29.75
C GLN A 403 8.48 0.55 -29.66
N PHE A 404 7.56 0.78 -28.71
CA PHE A 404 6.97 2.09 -28.47
C PHE A 404 8.02 3.15 -28.12
N LYS A 405 8.90 2.87 -27.15
CA LYS A 405 9.99 3.78 -26.78
C LYS A 405 10.99 4.00 -27.92
N SER A 406 11.12 3.03 -28.82
CA SER A 406 11.94 3.14 -30.04
C SER A 406 11.26 3.93 -31.17
N GLY A 407 10.07 4.49 -30.93
CA GLY A 407 9.30 5.26 -31.90
C GLY A 407 8.52 4.40 -32.92
N LYS A 408 8.53 3.08 -32.79
CA LYS A 408 7.87 2.14 -33.72
C LYS A 408 6.44 1.85 -33.24
N ILE A 409 5.60 2.87 -33.30
CA ILE A 409 4.24 2.85 -32.73
C ILE A 409 3.37 1.74 -33.36
N ASP A 410 3.38 1.60 -34.69
CA ASP A 410 2.55 0.59 -35.36
C ASP A 410 2.97 -0.85 -35.03
N GLN A 411 4.27 -1.08 -34.81
CA GLN A 411 4.76 -2.39 -34.36
C GLN A 411 4.32 -2.69 -32.94
N ALA A 412 4.42 -1.70 -32.03
CA ALA A 412 3.91 -1.85 -30.67
C ALA A 412 2.40 -2.13 -30.65
N LEU A 413 1.63 -1.44 -31.49
CA LEU A 413 0.18 -1.64 -31.59
C LEU A 413 -0.20 -3.03 -32.13
N ALA A 414 0.51 -3.50 -33.15
CA ALA A 414 0.32 -4.86 -33.69
C ALA A 414 0.59 -5.92 -32.61
N MET A 415 1.67 -5.74 -31.82
CA MET A 415 1.99 -6.63 -30.71
C MET A 415 0.92 -6.59 -29.62
N GLU A 416 0.45 -5.42 -29.19
CA GLU A 416 -0.60 -5.32 -28.17
C GLU A 416 -1.95 -5.86 -28.66
N SER A 417 -2.25 -5.74 -29.96
CA SER A 417 -3.43 -6.36 -30.56
C SER A 417 -3.34 -7.89 -30.53
N GLU A 418 -2.17 -8.44 -30.86
CA GLU A 418 -1.91 -9.88 -30.75
C GLU A 418 -2.04 -10.37 -29.30
N ILE A 419 -1.51 -9.62 -28.33
CA ILE A 419 -1.66 -9.94 -26.91
C ILE A 419 -3.14 -9.99 -26.54
N LYS A 420 -3.94 -9.01 -26.96
CA LYS A 420 -5.40 -8.97 -26.71
C LYS A 420 -6.11 -10.22 -27.22
N GLU A 421 -5.80 -10.64 -28.46
CA GLU A 421 -6.38 -11.86 -29.04
C GLU A 421 -6.01 -13.12 -28.28
N ARG A 422 -4.76 -13.21 -27.79
CA ARG A 422 -4.27 -14.36 -27.03
C ARG A 422 -4.85 -14.40 -25.61
N ILE A 423 -5.02 -13.25 -24.94
CA ILE A 423 -5.70 -13.15 -23.65
C ILE A 423 -7.11 -13.72 -23.74
N ALA A 424 -7.85 -13.40 -24.80
CA ALA A 424 -9.22 -13.89 -25.01
C ALA A 424 -9.31 -15.41 -25.24
N ARG A 425 -8.19 -16.11 -25.47
CA ARG A 425 -8.11 -17.56 -25.66
C ARG A 425 -7.53 -18.29 -24.45
N LEU A 426 -7.19 -17.58 -23.37
CA LEU A 426 -6.76 -18.23 -22.12
C LEU A 426 -7.90 -19.07 -21.53
N PRO A 427 -7.59 -20.22 -20.88
CA PRO A 427 -8.62 -21.05 -20.26
C PRO A 427 -9.31 -20.33 -19.10
N ASP A 428 -8.54 -19.56 -18.33
CA ASP A 428 -9.02 -18.74 -17.23
C ASP A 428 -8.74 -17.24 -17.52
N PRO A 429 -9.69 -16.33 -17.22
CA PRO A 429 -9.47 -14.90 -17.39
C PRO A 429 -8.30 -14.38 -16.54
N ASP A 430 -7.33 -13.72 -17.17
CA ASP A 430 -6.32 -12.92 -16.47
C ASP A 430 -6.67 -11.43 -16.56
N TRP A 431 -7.36 -10.95 -15.54
CA TRP A 431 -7.79 -9.55 -15.42
C TRP A 431 -6.61 -8.56 -15.32
N ARG A 432 -5.42 -9.01 -14.90
CA ARG A 432 -4.23 -8.18 -14.75
C ARG A 432 -3.57 -7.95 -16.11
N LEU A 433 -3.44 -9.00 -16.91
CA LEU A 433 -3.02 -8.91 -18.30
C LEU A 433 -4.01 -8.07 -19.12
N ALA A 434 -5.32 -8.30 -18.96
CA ALA A 434 -6.35 -7.51 -19.63
C ALA A 434 -6.25 -6.02 -19.28
N TYR A 435 -6.03 -5.69 -18.00
CA TYR A 435 -5.81 -4.33 -17.53
C TYR A 435 -4.58 -3.69 -18.20
N VAL A 436 -3.41 -4.33 -18.12
CA VAL A 436 -2.16 -3.75 -18.65
C VAL A 436 -2.21 -3.59 -20.16
N ASN A 437 -2.72 -4.59 -20.88
CA ASN A 437 -2.88 -4.54 -22.34
C ASN A 437 -3.80 -3.38 -22.75
N SER A 438 -4.96 -3.23 -22.11
CA SER A 438 -5.90 -2.14 -22.38
C SER A 438 -5.31 -0.75 -22.07
N ILE A 439 -4.55 -0.60 -20.97
CA ILE A 439 -3.81 0.65 -20.69
C ILE A 439 -2.80 0.96 -21.81
N ASN A 440 -2.07 -0.04 -22.30
CA ASN A 440 -1.07 0.16 -23.34
C ASN A 440 -1.70 0.49 -24.70
N LEU A 441 -2.77 -0.22 -25.10
CA LEU A 441 -3.56 0.09 -26.29
C LEU A 441 -4.10 1.53 -26.23
N GLY A 442 -4.69 1.93 -25.09
CA GLY A 442 -5.18 3.29 -24.90
C GLY A 442 -4.08 4.36 -25.05
N ARG A 443 -2.88 4.10 -24.52
CA ARG A 443 -1.72 5.00 -24.67
C ARG A 443 -1.25 5.10 -26.13
N LEU A 444 -1.18 3.97 -26.84
CA LEU A 444 -0.76 3.91 -28.24
C LEU A 444 -1.75 4.62 -29.16
N GLU A 445 -3.04 4.36 -29.01
CA GLU A 445 -4.08 5.01 -29.82
C GLU A 445 -4.16 6.51 -29.56
N ARG A 446 -4.02 6.93 -28.28
CA ARG A 446 -3.90 8.36 -27.96
C ARG A 446 -2.70 9.00 -28.66
N ARG A 447 -1.57 8.31 -28.75
CA ARG A 447 -0.36 8.80 -29.46
C ARG A 447 -0.59 8.91 -30.97
N ARG A 448 -1.46 8.08 -31.55
CA ARG A 448 -1.90 8.15 -32.96
C ARG A 448 -3.01 9.17 -33.21
N GLY A 449 -3.50 9.85 -32.17
CA GLY A 449 -4.63 10.78 -32.26
C GLY A 449 -6.00 10.10 -32.36
N GLN A 450 -6.09 8.78 -32.16
CA GLN A 450 -7.34 8.02 -32.18
C GLN A 450 -8.00 8.06 -30.79
N LEU A 451 -8.49 9.25 -30.42
CA LEU A 451 -8.89 9.53 -29.03
C LEU A 451 -10.12 8.73 -28.56
N GLU A 452 -11.06 8.43 -29.45
CA GLU A 452 -12.24 7.61 -29.11
C GLU A 452 -11.87 6.15 -28.83
N GLN A 453 -10.98 5.57 -29.64
CA GLN A 453 -10.47 4.22 -29.40
C GLN A 453 -9.64 4.17 -28.11
N ALA A 454 -8.84 5.21 -27.85
CA ALA A 454 -8.12 5.34 -26.60
C ALA A 454 -9.08 5.41 -25.40
N GLU A 455 -10.19 6.14 -25.51
CA GLU A 455 -11.22 6.22 -24.47
C GLU A 455 -11.79 4.84 -24.14
N GLN A 456 -12.17 4.07 -25.17
CA GLN A 456 -12.72 2.72 -24.96
C GLN A 456 -11.70 1.81 -24.26
N HIS A 457 -10.44 1.82 -24.69
CA HIS A 457 -9.41 1.00 -24.06
C HIS A 457 -9.14 1.40 -22.60
N PHE A 458 -9.16 2.69 -22.27
CA PHE A 458 -9.04 3.10 -20.87
C PHE A 458 -10.25 2.66 -20.03
N ARG A 459 -11.47 2.70 -20.59
CA ARG A 459 -12.66 2.15 -19.91
C ARG A 459 -12.53 0.65 -19.68
N ASP A 460 -12.17 -0.12 -20.71
CA ASP A 460 -11.94 -1.56 -20.61
C ASP A 460 -10.93 -1.89 -19.49
N ALA A 461 -9.86 -1.10 -19.36
CA ALA A 461 -8.90 -1.24 -18.27
C ALA A 461 -9.55 -0.95 -16.90
N PHE A 462 -10.19 0.21 -16.74
CA PHE A 462 -10.74 0.61 -15.44
C PHE A 462 -11.96 -0.21 -15.01
N ASP A 463 -12.61 -0.93 -15.92
CA ASP A 463 -13.69 -1.88 -15.60
C ASP A 463 -13.16 -3.15 -14.90
N THR A 464 -11.87 -3.47 -15.04
CA THR A 464 -11.24 -4.60 -14.31
C THR A 464 -11.15 -4.36 -12.80
N THR A 465 -11.20 -3.11 -12.35
CA THR A 465 -11.15 -2.73 -10.93
C THR A 465 -12.49 -2.20 -10.41
N LEU A 466 -13.52 -2.10 -11.25
CA LEU A 466 -14.81 -1.55 -10.87
C LEU A 466 -15.47 -2.39 -9.75
N GLY A 467 -15.83 -1.75 -8.64
CA GLY A 467 -16.37 -2.40 -7.43
C GLY A 467 -15.29 -2.82 -6.42
N VAL A 468 -14.01 -2.65 -6.76
CA VAL A 468 -12.86 -2.93 -5.88
C VAL A 468 -11.77 -1.87 -6.03
N ARG A 469 -12.06 -0.70 -6.60
CA ARG A 469 -11.05 0.36 -6.80
C ARG A 469 -10.50 0.80 -5.46
N SER A 470 -9.18 0.80 -5.35
CA SER A 470 -8.51 1.54 -4.29
C SER A 470 -8.60 3.05 -4.55
N THR A 471 -8.31 3.87 -3.54
CA THR A 471 -8.17 5.32 -3.72
C THR A 471 -7.13 5.67 -4.81
N ASN A 472 -6.04 4.88 -4.90
CA ASN A 472 -5.04 5.07 -5.95
C ASN A 472 -5.59 4.77 -7.35
N ASP A 473 -6.41 3.71 -7.52
CA ASP A 473 -7.08 3.41 -8.79
C ASP A 473 -8.07 4.52 -9.18
N ALA A 474 -8.87 5.01 -8.23
CA ALA A 474 -9.84 6.07 -8.45
C ALA A 474 -9.14 7.38 -8.86
N ILE A 475 -8.03 7.73 -8.22
CA ILE A 475 -7.23 8.89 -8.63
C ILE A 475 -6.64 8.64 -10.03
N TYR A 476 -6.00 7.50 -10.26
CA TYR A 476 -5.33 7.21 -11.51
C TYR A 476 -6.28 7.22 -12.70
N SER A 477 -7.44 6.57 -12.58
CA SER A 477 -8.43 6.50 -13.65
C SER A 477 -8.95 7.88 -14.02
N ASN A 478 -9.33 8.69 -13.03
CA ASN A 478 -9.81 10.05 -13.26
C ASN A 478 -8.72 10.94 -13.88
N VAL A 479 -7.46 10.85 -13.45
CA VAL A 479 -6.37 11.64 -14.06
C VAL A 479 -6.11 11.23 -15.51
N VAL A 480 -6.15 9.93 -15.82
CA VAL A 480 -6.01 9.43 -17.20
C VAL A 480 -7.13 9.96 -18.09
N MET A 481 -8.38 9.82 -17.64
CA MET A 481 -9.56 10.28 -18.39
C MET A 481 -9.57 11.81 -18.53
N ALA A 482 -9.19 12.56 -17.49
CA ALA A 482 -9.13 14.01 -17.54
C ALA A 482 -8.18 14.52 -18.62
N LYS A 483 -6.97 13.93 -18.70
CA LYS A 483 -5.99 14.28 -19.74
C LYS A 483 -6.44 13.87 -21.14
N LEU A 484 -7.14 12.75 -21.27
CA LEU A 484 -7.72 12.33 -22.56
C LEU A 484 -8.79 13.31 -23.00
N TYR A 485 -9.75 13.63 -22.13
CA TYR A 485 -10.84 14.54 -22.44
C TYR A 485 -10.38 15.95 -22.79
N ALA A 486 -9.39 16.48 -22.06
CA ALA A 486 -8.75 17.74 -22.43
C ALA A 486 -8.13 17.68 -23.84
N SER A 487 -7.47 16.56 -24.19
CA SER A 487 -6.91 16.36 -25.53
C SER A 487 -7.97 16.22 -26.62
N SER A 488 -9.19 15.80 -26.25
CA SER A 488 -10.35 15.68 -27.14
C SER A 488 -11.22 16.95 -27.21
N GLY A 489 -10.86 18.03 -26.50
CA GLY A 489 -11.69 19.24 -26.40
C GLY A 489 -12.99 19.04 -25.59
N LYS A 490 -13.07 17.98 -24.78
CA LYS A 490 -14.19 17.65 -23.89
C LYS A 490 -13.96 18.29 -22.51
N ASP A 491 -13.92 19.62 -22.45
CA ASP A 491 -13.45 20.36 -21.27
C ASP A 491 -14.32 20.15 -20.03
N ALA A 492 -15.64 19.98 -20.21
CA ALA A 492 -16.56 19.70 -19.11
C ALA A 492 -16.28 18.35 -18.42
N GLU A 493 -16.03 17.31 -19.22
CA GLU A 493 -15.69 15.98 -18.75
C GLU A 493 -14.29 15.95 -18.15
N ALA A 494 -13.34 16.69 -18.73
CA ALA A 494 -12.00 16.86 -18.17
C ALA A 494 -12.04 17.49 -16.78
N PHE A 495 -12.80 18.59 -16.62
CA PHE A 495 -13.04 19.21 -15.32
C PHE A 495 -13.66 18.23 -14.31
N THR A 496 -14.68 17.49 -14.72
CA THR A 496 -15.36 16.50 -13.87
C THR A 496 -14.39 15.45 -13.34
N CYS A 497 -13.54 14.92 -14.21
CA CYS A 497 -12.52 13.94 -13.83
C CYS A 497 -11.47 14.55 -12.90
N TRP A 498 -10.97 15.76 -13.18
CA TRP A 498 -10.02 16.44 -12.28
C TRP A 498 -10.61 16.72 -10.90
N MET A 499 -11.87 17.14 -10.84
CA MET A 499 -12.59 17.32 -9.58
C MET A 499 -12.69 16.02 -8.79
N ARG A 500 -13.11 14.91 -9.42
CA ARG A 500 -13.18 13.61 -8.74
C ARG A 500 -11.81 13.14 -8.24
N ALA A 501 -10.76 13.27 -9.05
CA ALA A 501 -9.40 12.96 -8.62
C ALA A 501 -8.98 13.79 -7.41
N GLY A 502 -9.26 15.10 -7.43
CA GLY A 502 -8.98 16.01 -6.31
C GLY A 502 -9.77 15.67 -5.04
N LEU A 503 -11.05 15.28 -5.18
CA LEU A 503 -11.89 14.87 -4.05
C LEU A 503 -11.39 13.56 -3.42
N HIS A 504 -11.06 12.55 -4.23
CA HIS A 504 -10.45 11.30 -3.74
C HIS A 504 -9.12 11.55 -3.05
N TRP A 505 -8.28 12.41 -3.63
CA TRP A 505 -7.01 12.80 -3.03
C TRP A 505 -7.20 13.51 -1.68
N ALA A 506 -8.07 14.53 -1.64
CA ALA A 506 -8.32 15.30 -0.43
C ALA A 506 -8.97 14.47 0.69
N ALA A 507 -9.77 13.46 0.32
CA ALA A 507 -10.42 12.52 1.25
C ALA A 507 -9.57 11.29 1.60
N SER A 508 -8.38 11.13 0.99
CA SER A 508 -7.52 9.98 1.20
C SER A 508 -7.04 9.90 2.65
N ASN A 509 -7.13 8.72 3.24
CA ASN A 509 -6.62 8.44 4.58
C ASN A 509 -5.09 8.37 4.61
N ALA A 510 -4.45 8.07 3.48
CA ALA A 510 -3.01 7.85 3.36
C ALA A 510 -2.48 8.44 2.03
N PRO A 511 -2.55 9.76 1.81
CA PRO A 511 -2.06 10.40 0.59
C PRO A 511 -0.57 10.13 0.33
N GLU A 512 0.22 9.84 1.37
CA GLU A 512 1.63 9.45 1.28
C GLU A 512 1.85 8.12 0.53
N ALA A 513 0.84 7.27 0.45
CA ALA A 513 0.94 5.93 -0.13
C ALA A 513 0.52 5.88 -1.62
N LEU A 514 0.44 7.03 -2.30
CA LEU A 514 0.11 7.06 -3.72
C LEU A 514 1.11 6.24 -4.54
N GLY A 515 0.62 5.39 -5.45
CA GLY A 515 1.47 4.51 -6.26
C GLY A 515 2.43 5.32 -7.16
N GLU A 516 3.62 4.79 -7.41
CA GLU A 516 4.67 5.51 -8.15
C GLU A 516 4.25 5.87 -9.58
N ARG A 517 3.57 4.97 -10.30
CA ARG A 517 3.02 5.28 -11.63
C ARG A 517 2.02 6.42 -11.59
N THR A 518 1.12 6.45 -10.61
CA THR A 518 0.14 7.53 -10.45
C THR A 518 0.85 8.84 -10.14
N THR A 519 1.82 8.81 -9.23
CA THR A 519 2.69 9.94 -8.90
C THR A 519 3.39 10.51 -10.13
N ASN A 520 4.10 9.67 -10.88
CA ASN A 520 4.81 10.05 -12.10
C ASN A 520 3.84 10.56 -13.18
N PHE A 521 2.63 10.00 -13.25
CA PHE A 521 1.63 10.45 -14.21
C PHE A 521 1.06 11.83 -13.85
N ILE A 522 0.99 12.20 -12.57
CA ILE A 522 0.55 13.52 -12.11
C ILE A 522 1.69 14.55 -12.24
N LEU A 523 2.86 14.26 -11.65
CA LEU A 523 3.98 15.21 -11.52
C LEU A 523 4.90 15.27 -12.75
N GLY A 524 4.89 14.24 -13.61
CA GLY A 524 5.88 14.08 -14.68
C GLY A 524 7.28 13.76 -14.15
N GLU A 525 8.31 14.10 -14.92
CA GLU A 525 9.74 13.84 -14.57
C GLU A 525 10.32 14.83 -13.55
N LYS A 526 9.53 15.80 -13.07
CA LYS A 526 10.02 16.82 -12.14
C LYS A 526 10.19 16.23 -10.75
N ARG A 527 11.40 16.35 -10.20
CA ARG A 527 11.61 16.08 -8.76
C ARG A 527 10.85 17.14 -7.95
N PRO A 528 10.00 16.73 -7.00
CA PRO A 528 9.30 17.69 -6.17
C PRO A 528 10.30 18.42 -5.26
N GLY A 529 10.14 19.75 -5.13
CA GLY A 529 10.90 20.56 -4.17
C GLY A 529 10.34 20.50 -2.74
N CYS A 530 9.21 19.82 -2.56
CA CYS A 530 8.52 19.59 -1.30
C CYS A 530 8.21 18.08 -1.15
N THR A 531 7.49 17.70 -0.08
CA THR A 531 7.07 16.30 0.08
C THR A 531 6.05 15.89 -0.96
N LEU A 532 5.92 14.57 -1.15
CA LEU A 532 5.01 14.00 -2.14
C LEU A 532 3.56 14.50 -1.99
N PRO A 533 2.93 14.52 -0.80
CA PRO A 533 1.56 15.00 -0.69
C PRO A 533 1.38 16.46 -1.12
N GLU A 534 2.33 17.33 -0.75
CA GLU A 534 2.28 18.75 -1.09
C GLU A 534 2.49 18.99 -2.58
N ALA A 535 3.40 18.25 -3.21
CA ALA A 535 3.63 18.34 -4.65
C ALA A 535 2.39 17.91 -5.45
N ILE A 536 1.75 16.81 -5.04
CA ILE A 536 0.53 16.32 -5.68
C ILE A 536 -0.62 17.32 -5.47
N ALA A 537 -0.78 17.86 -4.25
CA ALA A 537 -1.82 18.85 -3.97
C ALA A 537 -1.67 20.14 -4.80
N ALA A 538 -0.43 20.61 -5.00
CA ALA A 538 -0.13 21.73 -5.88
C ALA A 538 -0.51 21.41 -7.33
N SER A 539 -0.07 20.24 -7.84
CA SER A 539 -0.37 19.82 -9.21
C SER A 539 -1.89 19.66 -9.47
N PHE A 540 -2.64 19.14 -8.49
CA PHE A 540 -4.10 19.05 -8.60
C PHE A 540 -4.75 20.42 -8.60
N THR A 541 -4.28 21.33 -7.74
CA THR A 541 -4.79 22.71 -7.71
C THR A 541 -4.67 23.35 -9.09
N ASP A 542 -3.49 23.31 -9.69
CA ASP A 542 -3.27 23.90 -11.02
C ASP A 542 -4.11 23.21 -12.11
N SER A 543 -4.21 21.89 -12.07
CA SER A 543 -4.96 21.11 -13.07
C SER A 543 -6.47 21.34 -12.99
N ILE A 544 -7.03 21.43 -11.77
CA ILE A 544 -8.44 21.70 -11.53
C ILE A 544 -8.80 23.12 -11.95
N LEU A 545 -7.98 24.10 -11.58
CA LEU A 545 -8.21 25.50 -11.96
C LEU A 545 -8.12 25.69 -13.48
N GLY A 546 -7.12 25.09 -14.13
CA GLY A 546 -7.01 25.13 -15.59
C GLY A 546 -8.18 24.45 -16.30
N ALA A 547 -8.66 23.32 -15.78
CA ALA A 547 -9.83 22.64 -16.34
C ALA A 547 -11.14 23.40 -16.07
N ALA A 548 -11.25 24.09 -14.93
CA ALA A 548 -12.40 24.95 -14.62
C ALA A 548 -12.50 26.12 -15.61
N ASP A 549 -11.37 26.78 -15.87
CA ASP A 549 -11.27 27.88 -16.84
C ASP A 549 -11.66 27.42 -18.25
N ALA A 550 -11.08 26.30 -18.72
CA ALA A 550 -11.43 25.70 -20.01
C ALA A 550 -12.92 25.33 -20.11
N ALA A 551 -13.51 24.82 -19.02
CA ALA A 551 -14.93 24.46 -18.96
C ALA A 551 -15.87 25.67 -18.72
N GLY A 552 -15.35 26.90 -18.66
CA GLY A 552 -16.12 28.12 -18.42
C GLY A 552 -16.74 28.19 -17.02
N ILE A 553 -16.14 27.54 -16.03
CA ILE A 553 -16.62 27.51 -14.65
C ILE A 553 -15.97 28.67 -13.89
N PRO A 554 -16.76 29.60 -13.35
CA PRO A 554 -16.20 30.75 -12.65
C PRO A 554 -15.52 30.29 -11.37
N VAL A 555 -14.24 30.59 -11.24
CA VAL A 555 -13.50 30.43 -9.98
C VAL A 555 -13.45 31.79 -9.31
N THR A 556 -14.14 31.95 -8.19
CA THR A 556 -13.97 33.15 -7.37
C THR A 556 -12.52 33.22 -6.89
N PRO A 557 -11.84 34.38 -6.94
CA PRO A 557 -10.49 34.52 -6.42
C PRO A 557 -10.46 33.99 -5.00
N ILE A 558 -9.58 33.03 -4.73
CA ILE A 558 -9.44 32.43 -3.40
C ILE A 558 -8.66 33.44 -2.56
N PRO A 559 -9.25 34.00 -1.48
CA PRO A 559 -8.52 34.90 -0.58
C PRO A 559 -7.13 34.34 -0.21
N GLU A 560 -6.09 35.17 -0.25
CA GLU A 560 -4.74 34.79 0.23
C GLU A 560 -4.77 34.36 1.70
N SER A 561 -5.74 34.83 2.50
CA SER A 561 -5.95 34.37 3.87
C SER A 561 -6.37 32.90 3.99
N LEU A 562 -6.90 32.27 2.93
CA LEU A 562 -7.21 30.83 2.88
C LEU A 562 -5.95 29.97 2.65
N THR A 563 -4.87 30.55 2.11
CA THR A 563 -3.59 29.83 1.95
C THR A 563 -2.74 29.90 3.22
N HIS A 564 -2.95 30.91 4.08
CA HIS A 564 -2.18 31.16 5.31
C HIS A 564 -2.86 30.64 6.59
N GLY A 565 -3.90 29.81 6.48
CA GLY A 565 -4.49 29.07 7.61
C GLY A 565 -5.48 29.84 8.49
N GLU A 566 -5.92 31.05 8.11
CA GLU A 566 -6.80 31.89 8.94
C GLU A 566 -8.31 31.58 8.78
N ILE A 567 -8.72 30.88 7.71
CA ILE A 567 -10.10 30.46 7.50
C ILE A 567 -10.16 28.93 7.32
N SER A 568 -10.95 28.25 8.16
CA SER A 568 -11.11 26.80 8.18
C SER A 568 -11.87 26.33 6.93
N SER A 569 -11.16 26.11 5.82
CA SER A 569 -11.73 25.32 4.71
C SER A 569 -12.18 23.96 5.25
N PRO A 570 -13.35 23.45 4.84
CA PRO A 570 -13.82 22.15 5.29
C PRO A 570 -12.79 21.05 5.05
N VAL A 571 -12.76 20.09 5.96
CA VAL A 571 -11.96 18.89 5.79
C VAL A 571 -12.68 17.93 4.86
N PHE A 572 -11.92 17.21 4.04
CA PHE A 572 -12.45 16.15 3.17
C PHE A 572 -12.04 14.81 3.78
N ILE A 573 -12.99 13.88 3.90
CA ILE A 573 -12.74 12.52 4.40
C ILE A 573 -13.56 11.51 3.62
N SER A 574 -13.09 10.27 3.56
CA SER A 574 -13.87 9.16 3.02
C SER A 574 -15.06 8.81 3.93
N THR A 575 -16.08 8.17 3.36
CA THR A 575 -17.24 7.67 4.12
C THR A 575 -16.83 6.61 5.16
N GLU A 576 -15.83 5.79 4.84
CA GLU A 576 -15.23 4.86 5.80
C GLU A 576 -14.61 5.59 6.99
N ALA A 577 -13.79 6.61 6.73
CA ALA A 577 -13.19 7.44 7.78
C ALA A 577 -14.24 8.16 8.61
N PHE A 578 -15.28 8.73 7.98
CA PHE A 578 -16.38 9.38 8.71
C PHE A 578 -17.05 8.43 9.70
N ARG A 579 -17.36 7.19 9.28
CA ARG A 579 -17.98 6.19 10.15
C ARG A 579 -17.10 5.77 11.33
N GLN A 580 -15.78 5.73 11.14
CA GLN A 580 -14.83 5.38 12.19
C GLN A 580 -14.59 6.54 13.17
N LEU A 581 -14.41 7.76 12.65
CA LEU A 581 -14.05 8.96 13.44
C LEU A 581 -15.27 9.58 14.14
N ALA A 582 -16.45 9.49 13.53
CA ALA A 582 -17.67 10.11 14.02
C ALA A 582 -18.88 9.17 13.92
N PRO A 583 -18.89 8.01 14.60
CA PRO A 583 -19.90 6.96 14.43
C PRO A 583 -21.33 7.40 14.81
N GLN A 584 -21.48 8.46 15.60
CA GLN A 584 -22.77 9.03 16.02
C GLN A 584 -23.17 10.28 15.22
N ALA A 585 -22.25 10.83 14.41
CA ALA A 585 -22.53 12.00 13.59
C ALA A 585 -23.39 11.61 12.38
N ARG A 586 -24.17 12.58 11.91
CA ARG A 586 -25.00 12.43 10.72
C ARG A 586 -24.46 13.25 9.57
N ILE A 587 -24.73 12.77 8.37
CA ILE A 587 -24.52 13.53 7.15
C ILE A 587 -25.76 14.39 6.94
N ASP A 588 -25.57 15.70 6.81
CA ASP A 588 -26.65 16.68 6.78
C ASP A 588 -27.28 16.78 5.38
N CYS A 589 -26.46 16.76 4.32
CA CYS A 589 -26.94 16.86 2.95
C CYS A 589 -26.02 16.18 1.92
N GLY A 590 -26.57 15.92 0.74
CA GLY A 590 -25.85 15.44 -0.46
C GLY A 590 -26.02 16.39 -1.64
N LEU A 591 -25.04 16.44 -2.53
CA LEU A 591 -25.06 17.23 -3.76
C LEU A 591 -24.72 16.32 -4.94
N LEU A 592 -25.41 16.46 -6.08
CA LEU A 592 -24.97 16.03 -7.40
C LEU A 592 -25.05 17.21 -8.37
N ALA A 593 -23.90 17.58 -8.92
CA ALA A 593 -23.79 18.59 -9.96
C ALA A 593 -22.73 18.17 -10.98
N ARG A 594 -23.09 18.14 -12.27
CA ARG A 594 -22.19 17.80 -13.39
C ARG A 594 -21.43 16.47 -13.17
N GLY A 595 -22.12 15.45 -12.66
CA GLY A 595 -21.49 14.14 -12.38
C GLY A 595 -20.55 14.13 -11.17
N ILE A 596 -20.46 15.21 -10.40
CA ILE A 596 -19.71 15.27 -9.15
C ILE A 596 -20.71 15.18 -8.01
N SER A 597 -20.56 14.18 -7.15
CA SER A 597 -21.32 14.13 -5.90
C SER A 597 -20.44 14.25 -4.67
N THR A 598 -21.03 14.86 -3.63
CA THR A 598 -20.40 15.04 -2.32
C THR A 598 -21.46 15.02 -1.25
N PHE A 599 -21.05 14.68 -0.04
CA PHE A 599 -21.85 14.75 1.15
C PHE A 599 -21.26 15.77 2.11
N ALA A 600 -22.08 16.38 2.97
CA ALA A 600 -21.62 17.39 3.90
C ALA A 600 -22.17 17.19 5.30
N THR A 601 -21.38 17.56 6.29
CA THR A 601 -21.76 17.57 7.70
C THR A 601 -21.16 18.77 8.44
N ARG A 602 -21.87 19.23 9.46
CA ARG A 602 -21.38 20.23 10.43
C ARG A 602 -20.41 19.64 11.44
N ASN A 603 -20.27 18.31 11.49
CA ASN A 603 -19.27 17.67 12.36
C ASN A 603 -17.86 18.13 11.99
N GLU A 604 -17.11 18.56 13.00
CA GLU A 604 -15.72 18.97 12.84
C GLU A 604 -14.81 17.75 12.89
N ASN A 605 -13.93 17.64 11.90
CA ASN A 605 -12.89 16.62 11.84
C ASN A 605 -11.55 17.30 11.60
N ALA A 606 -10.47 16.72 12.12
CA ALA A 606 -9.13 17.20 11.84
C ALA A 606 -8.70 16.82 10.42
N PRO A 607 -7.95 17.68 9.71
CA PRO A 607 -7.40 17.32 8.41
C PRO A 607 -6.37 16.20 8.56
N GLN A 608 -6.30 15.34 7.54
CA GLN A 608 -5.30 14.28 7.46
C GLN A 608 -3.90 14.85 7.24
N ILE A 609 -3.78 15.95 6.47
CA ILE A 609 -2.51 16.64 6.16
C ILE A 609 -2.63 18.14 6.46
N LEU A 610 -1.67 18.68 7.23
CA LEU A 610 -1.47 20.12 7.46
C LEU A 610 -0.34 20.66 6.60
N GLY A 611 -0.62 20.91 5.33
CA GLY A 611 0.33 21.51 4.40
C GLY A 611 -0.31 22.67 3.63
N GLU A 612 0.51 23.62 3.20
CA GLU A 612 0.07 24.83 2.50
C GLU A 612 -0.70 24.49 1.21
N ASN A 613 -0.13 23.63 0.37
CA ASN A 613 -0.75 23.22 -0.89
C ASN A 613 -1.97 22.33 -0.65
N SER A 614 -1.93 21.48 0.38
CA SER A 614 -3.08 20.69 0.79
C SER A 614 -4.24 21.57 1.26
N ASN A 615 -3.96 22.63 2.03
CA ASN A 615 -4.96 23.62 2.46
C ASN A 615 -5.54 24.37 1.25
N ARG A 616 -4.68 24.82 0.34
CA ARG A 616 -5.07 25.51 -0.89
C ARG A 616 -5.96 24.62 -1.77
N LEU A 617 -5.61 23.35 -1.96
CA LEU A 617 -6.43 22.42 -2.74
C LEU A 617 -7.83 22.25 -2.12
N ARG A 618 -7.93 22.07 -0.79
CA ARG A 618 -9.23 21.97 -0.11
C ARG A 618 -10.07 23.24 -0.28
N ALA A 619 -9.44 24.41 -0.20
CA ALA A 619 -10.11 25.69 -0.44
C ALA A 619 -10.64 25.79 -1.89
N VAL A 620 -9.83 25.41 -2.89
CA VAL A 620 -10.21 25.38 -4.31
C VAL A 620 -11.40 24.46 -4.54
N LEU A 621 -11.31 23.21 -4.04
CA LEU A 621 -12.37 22.22 -4.16
C LEU A 621 -13.66 22.73 -3.53
N TYR A 622 -13.59 23.28 -2.33
CA TYR A 622 -14.77 23.80 -1.64
C TYR A 622 -15.38 25.02 -2.34
N ALA A 623 -14.58 25.94 -2.87
CA ALA A 623 -15.06 27.08 -3.63
C ALA A 623 -15.81 26.63 -4.90
N LEU A 624 -15.24 25.67 -5.64
CA LEU A 624 -15.88 25.09 -6.83
C LEU A 624 -17.17 24.35 -6.49
N LEU A 625 -17.21 23.59 -5.38
CA LEU A 625 -18.44 22.96 -4.92
C LEU A 625 -19.54 23.99 -4.61
N ASN A 626 -19.21 25.15 -4.02
CA ASN A 626 -20.17 26.22 -3.78
C ASN A 626 -20.68 26.85 -5.08
N VAL A 627 -19.85 26.96 -6.12
CA VAL A 627 -20.27 27.42 -7.46
C VAL A 627 -21.27 26.44 -8.08
N LEU A 628 -21.10 25.15 -7.84
CA LEU A 628 -21.95 24.09 -8.39
C LEU A 628 -23.23 23.83 -7.58
N ALA A 629 -23.29 24.28 -6.33
CA ALA A 629 -24.39 24.04 -5.42
C ALA A 629 -25.43 25.17 -5.42
N PRO A 630 -26.66 24.93 -4.92
CA PRO A 630 -27.58 26.01 -4.58
C PRO A 630 -26.95 27.02 -3.58
N PRO A 631 -27.38 28.29 -3.59
CA PRO A 631 -26.90 29.27 -2.61
C PRO A 631 -27.06 28.77 -1.16
N ASP A 632 -26.06 29.05 -0.33
CA ASP A 632 -25.99 28.67 1.09
C ASP A 632 -26.11 27.15 1.38
N TRP A 633 -26.00 26.30 0.36
CA TRP A 633 -26.17 24.84 0.52
C TRP A 633 -25.19 24.24 1.53
N PHE A 634 -23.93 24.71 1.49
CA PHE A 634 -22.88 24.29 2.41
C PHE A 634 -22.71 25.23 3.61
N ALA A 635 -23.66 26.12 3.90
CA ALA A 635 -23.54 27.05 5.02
C ALA A 635 -23.32 26.33 6.36
N GLY A 636 -22.20 26.65 7.03
CA GLY A 636 -21.79 26.04 8.30
C GLY A 636 -21.16 24.65 8.19
N THR A 637 -20.92 24.14 6.97
CA THR A 637 -20.26 22.85 6.75
C THR A 637 -18.84 22.89 7.30
N ARG A 638 -18.45 21.83 8.01
CA ARG A 638 -17.10 21.64 8.55
C ARG A 638 -16.36 20.47 7.90
N THR A 639 -17.11 19.48 7.43
CA THR A 639 -16.55 18.32 6.75
C THR A 639 -17.35 17.98 5.50
N ILE A 640 -16.62 17.71 4.41
CA ILE A 640 -17.12 17.10 3.19
C ILE A 640 -16.77 15.62 3.21
N VAL A 641 -17.76 14.76 3.00
CA VAL A 641 -17.63 13.31 2.99
C VAL A 641 -17.69 12.83 1.54
N ILE A 642 -16.70 12.04 1.14
CA ILE A 642 -16.61 11.43 -0.18
C ILE A 642 -16.95 9.95 -0.05
N ASP A 643 -17.94 9.51 -0.83
CA ASP A 643 -18.34 8.11 -0.92
C ASP A 643 -17.82 7.56 -2.24
N ASP A 644 -17.05 6.48 -2.18
CA ASP A 644 -16.51 5.78 -3.35
C ASP A 644 -17.44 4.68 -3.88
N SER A 645 -18.66 4.63 -3.35
CA SER A 645 -19.68 3.62 -3.64
C SER A 645 -19.14 2.19 -3.58
N HIS A 646 -18.32 1.89 -2.56
CA HIS A 646 -17.71 0.56 -2.39
C HIS A 646 -16.77 0.20 -3.55
N GLY A 647 -15.89 1.15 -3.94
CA GLY A 647 -14.90 0.96 -5.01
C GLY A 647 -15.48 1.06 -6.43
N ARG A 648 -16.68 1.59 -6.62
CA ARG A 648 -17.30 1.80 -7.95
C ARG A 648 -16.98 3.15 -8.56
N GLU A 649 -16.80 4.18 -7.73
CA GLU A 649 -16.57 5.61 -8.03
C GLU A 649 -17.55 6.47 -7.19
N ILE A 650 -17.26 7.76 -7.08
CA ILE A 650 -18.19 8.78 -6.59
C ILE A 650 -19.49 8.72 -7.40
N PRO A 651 -20.68 8.66 -6.75
CA PRO A 651 -21.97 8.67 -7.44
C PRO A 651 -22.05 9.79 -8.49
N SER A 652 -22.41 9.41 -9.70
CA SER A 652 -22.33 10.26 -10.88
C SER A 652 -23.69 10.54 -11.52
N THR A 653 -24.67 9.70 -11.21
CA THR A 653 -26.05 9.83 -11.67
C THR A 653 -27.00 10.15 -10.52
N PRO A 654 -28.19 10.72 -10.80
CA PRO A 654 -29.22 10.93 -9.79
C PRO A 654 -29.57 9.64 -9.04
N GLU A 655 -29.67 8.52 -9.74
CA GLU A 655 -30.00 7.20 -9.20
C GLU A 655 -28.93 6.74 -8.21
N GLU A 656 -27.65 6.78 -8.62
CA GLU A 656 -26.52 6.40 -7.75
C GLU A 656 -26.47 7.27 -6.49
N LEU A 657 -26.70 8.59 -6.62
CA LEU A 657 -26.69 9.47 -5.44
C LEU A 657 -27.86 9.18 -4.51
N LEU A 658 -29.07 8.94 -5.03
CA LEU A 658 -30.23 8.61 -4.21
C LEU A 658 -30.03 7.30 -3.45
N ALA A 659 -29.49 6.26 -4.11
CA ALA A 659 -29.13 5.01 -3.47
C ALA A 659 -28.09 5.21 -2.34
N ALA A 660 -27.06 6.03 -2.60
CA ALA A 660 -26.08 6.41 -1.58
C ALA A 660 -26.73 7.19 -0.42
N CYS A 661 -27.65 8.13 -0.70
CA CYS A 661 -28.38 8.85 0.35
C CYS A 661 -29.18 7.92 1.26
N ILE A 662 -29.87 6.90 0.70
CA ILE A 662 -30.56 5.90 1.51
C ILE A 662 -29.57 5.11 2.38
N ARG A 663 -28.47 4.64 1.79
CA ARG A 663 -27.42 3.88 2.51
C ARG A 663 -26.74 4.69 3.62
N LEU A 664 -26.61 6.00 3.45
CA LEU A 664 -25.93 6.91 4.37
C LEU A 664 -26.88 7.69 5.30
N ASP A 665 -28.18 7.40 5.25
CA ASP A 665 -29.25 8.11 5.98
C ASP A 665 -29.25 9.64 5.75
N VAL A 666 -28.98 10.07 4.53
CA VAL A 666 -29.00 11.49 4.13
C VAL A 666 -30.44 11.90 3.83
N ARG A 667 -30.90 12.97 4.47
CA ARG A 667 -32.30 13.41 4.40
C ARG A 667 -32.57 14.50 3.39
N ARG A 668 -31.54 15.18 2.91
CA ARG A 668 -31.69 16.33 2.02
C ARG A 668 -30.65 16.25 0.92
N VAL A 669 -31.09 16.34 -0.33
CA VAL A 669 -30.22 16.20 -1.49
C VAL A 669 -30.49 17.28 -2.54
N ALA A 670 -29.44 17.80 -3.17
CA ALA A 670 -29.55 18.71 -4.29
C ALA A 670 -29.09 18.01 -5.58
N ILE A 671 -29.97 17.89 -6.57
CA ILE A 671 -29.67 17.28 -7.87
C ILE A 671 -29.99 18.29 -8.96
N ALA A 672 -28.98 18.69 -9.75
CA ALA A 672 -29.13 19.66 -10.83
C ALA A 672 -29.88 20.94 -10.40
N GLY A 673 -29.52 21.48 -9.22
CA GLY A 673 -30.12 22.69 -8.64
C GLY A 673 -31.48 22.49 -7.94
N LYS A 674 -32.10 21.31 -8.02
CA LYS A 674 -33.36 21.00 -7.32
C LYS A 674 -33.08 20.36 -5.97
N VAL A 675 -33.71 20.88 -4.93
CA VAL A 675 -33.63 20.35 -3.57
C VAL A 675 -34.76 19.34 -3.34
N ILE A 676 -34.40 18.16 -2.84
CA ILE A 676 -35.32 17.07 -2.54
C ILE A 676 -35.14 16.70 -1.05
N GLU A 677 -36.25 16.64 -0.32
CA GLU A 677 -36.30 16.12 1.05
C GLU A 677 -36.64 14.62 1.01
N LEU A 678 -35.71 13.79 1.46
CA LEU A 678 -35.79 12.33 1.50
C LEU A 678 -36.39 11.87 2.83
N GLN A 679 -37.67 12.17 3.04
CA GLN A 679 -38.43 11.79 4.24
C GLN A 679 -39.81 11.22 3.88
N GLY A 680 -40.39 10.47 4.81
CA GLY A 680 -41.74 9.91 4.66
C GLY A 680 -41.89 9.08 3.38
N GLU A 681 -42.99 9.29 2.66
CA GLU A 681 -43.35 8.54 1.45
C GLU A 681 -42.29 8.63 0.35
N VAL A 682 -41.59 9.76 0.18
CA VAL A 682 -40.55 9.92 -0.84
C VAL A 682 -39.40 8.95 -0.59
N ARG A 683 -38.99 8.83 0.67
CA ARG A 683 -37.93 7.90 1.05
C ARG A 683 -38.37 6.46 0.83
N THR A 684 -39.58 6.12 1.24
CA THR A 684 -40.14 4.77 1.06
C THR A 684 -40.29 4.40 -0.42
N ASP A 685 -40.73 5.32 -1.28
CA ASP A 685 -40.81 5.08 -2.73
C ASP A 685 -39.44 4.75 -3.32
N ILE A 686 -38.41 5.52 -2.98
CA ILE A 686 -37.04 5.26 -3.43
C ILE A 686 -36.55 3.90 -2.91
N GLU A 687 -36.72 3.62 -1.62
CA GLU A 687 -36.34 2.32 -1.02
C GLU A 687 -37.02 1.14 -1.71
N CYS A 688 -38.30 1.27 -2.09
CA CYS A 688 -39.04 0.24 -2.82
C CYS A 688 -38.58 0.04 -4.26
N ARG A 689 -37.88 1.02 -4.84
CA ARG A 689 -37.40 1.01 -6.23
C ARG A 689 -35.94 0.63 -6.36
N LEU A 690 -35.17 0.62 -5.26
CA LEU A 690 -33.81 0.10 -5.25
C LEU A 690 -33.77 -1.30 -5.81
N ARG A 691 -32.82 -1.56 -6.70
CA ARG A 691 -32.58 -2.85 -7.32
C ARG A 691 -31.33 -3.47 -6.74
N VAL A 692 -31.39 -4.78 -6.55
CA VAL A 692 -30.25 -5.57 -6.12
C VAL A 692 -29.72 -6.32 -7.33
N GLN A 693 -28.42 -6.21 -7.60
CA GLN A 693 -27.75 -6.90 -8.71
C GLN A 693 -26.42 -7.49 -8.25
N THR A 694 -25.89 -8.45 -9.00
CA THR A 694 -24.53 -8.96 -8.77
C THR A 694 -23.50 -7.83 -8.84
N GLY A 695 -22.55 -7.85 -7.92
CA GLY A 695 -21.52 -6.82 -7.80
C GLY A 695 -20.61 -6.80 -9.04
N CYS A 696 -20.20 -5.60 -9.46
CA CYS A 696 -19.35 -5.43 -10.64
C CYS A 696 -17.92 -5.97 -10.46
N ALA A 697 -17.51 -6.20 -9.21
CA ALA A 697 -16.25 -6.83 -8.85
C ALA A 697 -16.26 -8.36 -9.02
N VAL A 698 -17.44 -8.97 -9.04
CA VAL A 698 -17.60 -10.43 -9.20
C VAL A 698 -17.17 -10.80 -10.61
N ASP A 699 -16.27 -11.78 -10.68
CA ASP A 699 -15.85 -12.42 -11.92
C ASP A 699 -16.78 -13.60 -12.22
N SER A 700 -16.89 -14.52 -11.27
CA SER A 700 -17.66 -15.76 -11.42
C SER A 700 -18.21 -16.26 -10.09
N LEU A 701 -19.27 -17.06 -10.18
CA LEU A 701 -19.93 -17.73 -9.06
C LEU A 701 -19.87 -19.23 -9.29
N VAL A 702 -19.25 -19.97 -8.36
CA VAL A 702 -19.17 -21.43 -8.41
C VAL A 702 -20.06 -22.02 -7.33
N VAL A 703 -20.98 -22.90 -7.71
CA VAL A 703 -21.92 -23.56 -6.79
C VAL A 703 -21.38 -24.95 -6.45
N GLU A 704 -21.07 -25.17 -5.17
CA GLU A 704 -20.64 -26.46 -4.63
C GLU A 704 -21.65 -26.94 -3.58
N GLY A 705 -22.60 -27.77 -4.01
CA GLY A 705 -23.72 -28.21 -3.15
C GLY A 705 -24.64 -27.03 -2.80
N GLU A 706 -24.76 -26.71 -1.51
CA GLU A 706 -25.53 -25.55 -1.01
C GLU A 706 -24.68 -24.28 -0.81
N GLN A 707 -23.37 -24.35 -1.06
CA GLN A 707 -22.47 -23.21 -0.90
C GLN A 707 -22.16 -22.56 -2.24
N VAL A 708 -22.02 -21.24 -2.20
CA VAL A 708 -21.57 -20.45 -3.35
C VAL A 708 -20.20 -19.87 -3.02
N ILE A 709 -19.24 -20.13 -3.88
CA ILE A 709 -17.91 -19.52 -3.85
C ILE A 709 -17.92 -18.36 -4.85
N VAL A 710 -17.61 -17.17 -4.36
CA VAL A 710 -17.53 -15.94 -5.17
C VAL A 710 -16.08 -15.69 -5.52
N PHE A 711 -15.80 -15.62 -6.82
CA PHE A 711 -14.50 -15.20 -7.35
C PHE A 711 -14.61 -13.75 -7.82
N PHE A 712 -13.56 -12.96 -7.53
CA PHE A 712 -13.50 -11.55 -7.88
C PHE A 712 -12.47 -11.32 -9.00
N LYS A 713 -12.69 -10.28 -9.79
CA LYS A 713 -11.80 -9.91 -10.89
C LYS A 713 -10.39 -9.58 -10.40
N ARG A 714 -10.28 -8.74 -9.36
CA ARG A 714 -9.01 -8.24 -8.83
C ARG A 714 -9.08 -8.01 -7.32
N TYR A 715 -7.90 -8.00 -6.69
CA TYR A 715 -7.62 -7.65 -5.29
C TYR A 715 -8.24 -8.52 -4.18
N LEU A 716 -9.50 -8.90 -4.29
CA LEU A 716 -10.18 -9.69 -3.27
C LEU A 716 -9.90 -11.18 -3.46
N ASP A 717 -9.54 -11.84 -2.36
CA ASP A 717 -9.44 -13.29 -2.34
C ASP A 717 -10.86 -13.90 -2.47
N PRO A 718 -11.01 -15.11 -3.05
CA PRO A 718 -12.32 -15.75 -3.14
C PRO A 718 -12.97 -15.92 -1.77
N ILE A 719 -14.29 -15.74 -1.71
CA ILE A 719 -15.05 -15.91 -0.46
C ILE A 719 -16.10 -17.00 -0.60
N ILE A 720 -16.26 -17.78 0.48
CA ILE A 720 -17.32 -18.77 0.60
C ILE A 720 -18.48 -18.11 1.35
N LEU A 721 -19.65 -18.10 0.73
CA LEU A 721 -20.86 -17.53 1.34
C LEU A 721 -21.50 -18.51 2.33
N SER A 722 -22.18 -17.97 3.35
CA SER A 722 -23.01 -18.81 4.20
C SER A 722 -24.19 -19.39 3.40
N PRO A 723 -24.80 -20.52 3.83
CA PRO A 723 -25.97 -21.08 3.15
C PRO A 723 -27.12 -20.08 2.98
N GLU A 724 -27.33 -19.18 3.96
CA GLU A 724 -28.33 -18.11 3.85
C GLU A 724 -27.95 -17.05 2.81
N GLU A 725 -26.69 -16.65 2.76
CA GLU A 725 -26.16 -15.71 1.77
C GLU A 725 -26.24 -16.30 0.35
N SER A 726 -25.91 -17.59 0.19
CA SER A 726 -26.04 -18.33 -1.06
C SER A 726 -27.49 -18.41 -1.56
N ARG A 727 -28.45 -18.71 -0.67
CA ARG A 727 -29.88 -18.70 -1.01
C ARG A 727 -30.35 -17.31 -1.45
N LEU A 728 -29.93 -16.26 -0.74
CA LEU A 728 -30.27 -14.89 -1.10
C LEU A 728 -29.67 -14.48 -2.45
N LEU A 729 -28.42 -14.87 -2.72
CA LEU A 729 -27.74 -14.57 -3.99
C LEU A 729 -28.41 -15.24 -5.18
N ALA A 730 -28.90 -16.47 -5.03
CA ALA A 730 -29.64 -17.18 -6.09
C ALA A 730 -30.94 -16.45 -6.50
N MET A 731 -31.48 -15.57 -5.66
CA MET A 731 -32.69 -14.79 -5.95
C MET A 731 -32.39 -13.49 -6.74
N ILE A 732 -31.12 -13.14 -6.96
CA ILE A 732 -30.69 -11.85 -7.52
C ILE A 732 -30.59 -11.88 -9.06
N GLU A 733 -30.65 -13.05 -9.71
CA GLU A 733 -30.44 -13.21 -11.17
C GLU A 733 -31.32 -12.31 -12.06
N ALA A 734 -32.50 -11.88 -11.60
CA ALA A 734 -33.41 -11.01 -12.34
C ALA A 734 -33.32 -9.51 -11.95
N SER A 735 -32.29 -9.13 -11.21
CA SER A 735 -32.11 -7.80 -10.61
C SER A 735 -33.37 -7.28 -9.89
N PRO A 736 -33.93 -8.04 -8.93
CA PRO A 736 -35.22 -7.72 -8.31
C PRO A 736 -35.18 -6.38 -7.57
N THR A 737 -36.35 -5.77 -7.39
CA THR A 737 -36.45 -4.66 -6.45
C THR A 737 -36.29 -5.15 -5.03
N LEU A 738 -35.89 -4.26 -4.13
CA LEU A 738 -35.70 -4.56 -2.72
C LEU A 738 -36.98 -5.13 -2.08
N THR A 739 -38.14 -4.57 -2.45
CA THR A 739 -39.45 -5.05 -1.98
C THR A 739 -39.72 -6.49 -2.44
N GLN A 740 -39.50 -6.78 -3.73
CA GLN A 740 -39.69 -8.12 -4.29
C GLN A 740 -38.79 -9.14 -3.58
N LEU A 741 -37.54 -8.78 -3.35
CA LEU A 741 -36.57 -9.65 -2.68
C LEU A 741 -36.96 -9.91 -1.22
N ILE A 742 -37.43 -8.89 -0.50
CA ILE A 742 -37.91 -9.02 0.89
C ILE A 742 -39.16 -9.91 0.95
N GLU A 743 -40.11 -9.74 0.03
CA GLU A 743 -41.34 -10.54 -0.03
C GLU A 743 -41.02 -12.02 -0.27
N CYS A 744 -40.24 -12.32 -1.31
CA CYS A 744 -39.83 -13.69 -1.61
C CYS A 744 -39.05 -14.34 -0.44
N TYR A 745 -38.21 -13.57 0.27
CA TYR A 745 -37.43 -14.11 1.38
C TYR A 745 -38.28 -14.38 2.63
N ARG A 746 -39.32 -13.57 2.90
CA ARG A 746 -40.26 -13.81 4.01
C ARG A 746 -41.05 -15.10 3.83
N GLU A 747 -41.44 -15.42 2.60
CA GLU A 747 -42.16 -16.66 2.29
C GLU A 747 -41.36 -17.93 2.64
N MET A 748 -40.04 -17.80 2.83
CA MET A 748 -39.14 -18.89 3.21
C MET A 748 -38.94 -19.06 4.74
N ASN A 749 -39.74 -18.39 5.59
CA ASN A 749 -39.72 -18.52 7.07
C ASN A 749 -38.35 -18.23 7.73
N SER A 750 -37.61 -17.21 7.27
CA SER A 750 -36.35 -16.78 7.90
C SER A 750 -36.58 -15.52 8.75
N ASP A 751 -36.28 -15.61 10.06
CA ASP A 751 -36.43 -14.51 11.04
C ASP A 751 -35.33 -13.44 10.95
N LYS A 752 -34.32 -13.61 10.08
CA LYS A 752 -33.19 -12.67 9.97
C LYS A 752 -33.55 -11.43 9.15
N PRO A 753 -33.07 -10.23 9.53
CA PRO A 753 -33.31 -9.01 8.77
C PRO A 753 -32.57 -9.05 7.42
N VAL A 754 -33.29 -9.29 6.33
CA VAL A 754 -32.81 -9.32 4.93
C VAL A 754 -31.92 -8.13 4.60
N MET A 755 -32.30 -6.94 5.04
CA MET A 755 -31.52 -5.72 4.82
C MET A 755 -30.11 -5.80 5.39
N GLN A 756 -29.92 -6.40 6.57
CA GLN A 756 -28.61 -6.54 7.17
C GLN A 756 -27.74 -7.50 6.35
N MET A 757 -28.32 -8.58 5.83
CA MET A 757 -27.61 -9.52 4.95
C MET A 757 -27.23 -8.86 3.62
N LEU A 758 -28.15 -8.13 2.99
CA LEU A 758 -27.87 -7.40 1.74
C LEU A 758 -26.76 -6.37 1.94
N ARG A 759 -26.81 -5.57 3.02
CA ARG A 759 -25.73 -4.64 3.33
C ARG A 759 -24.41 -5.35 3.65
N GLY A 760 -24.45 -6.55 4.25
CA GLY A 760 -23.27 -7.39 4.43
C GLY A 760 -22.67 -7.87 3.10
N LEU A 761 -23.51 -8.34 2.17
CA LEU A 761 -23.07 -8.75 0.82
C LEU A 761 -22.54 -7.58 -0.01
N GLU A 762 -23.14 -6.39 0.10
CA GLU A 762 -22.66 -5.14 -0.51
C GLU A 762 -21.29 -4.73 0.06
N GLN A 763 -21.11 -4.82 1.38
CA GLN A 763 -19.82 -4.59 2.04
C GLN A 763 -18.74 -5.59 1.59
N LYS A 764 -19.13 -6.84 1.30
CA LYS A 764 -18.26 -7.88 0.71
C LYS A 764 -18.09 -7.75 -0.81
N ARG A 765 -18.67 -6.73 -1.46
CA ARG A 765 -18.64 -6.49 -2.92
C ARG A 765 -19.32 -7.56 -3.78
N VAL A 766 -20.15 -8.41 -3.18
CA VAL A 766 -20.85 -9.50 -3.87
C VAL A 766 -22.06 -8.97 -4.65
N ILE A 767 -22.69 -7.92 -4.14
CA ILE A 767 -23.89 -7.31 -4.75
C ILE A 767 -23.75 -5.78 -4.77
N ASN A 768 -24.54 -5.15 -5.63
CA ASN A 768 -24.79 -3.70 -5.62
C ASN A 768 -26.26 -3.45 -5.31
N ILE A 769 -26.56 -2.31 -4.67
CA ILE A 769 -27.92 -1.86 -4.37
C ILE A 769 -28.08 -0.44 -4.90
N ASP A 770 -28.82 -0.28 -6.01
CA ASP A 770 -28.87 0.95 -6.82
C ASP A 770 -30.29 1.41 -7.16
#